data_AF-A0A6P9AZ68-F1
#
_entry.id   AF-A0A6P9AZ68-F1
#
_cell.length_a   1.000
_cell.length_b   1.000
_cell.length_c   1.000
_cell.angle_alpha   90.00
_cell.angle_beta   90.00
_cell.angle_gamma   90.00
#
_symmetry.space_group_name_H-M   'P 1'
#
loop_
_entity.id
_entity.type
_entity.pdbx_description
1 polymer ?
#
loop_
_entity_poly.entity_id
_entity_poly.type
_entity_poly.pdbx_seq_one_letter_code
_entity_poly.pdbx_strand_id
1 'polypeptide(L)'
;MAAHLKKRVYEEFSKVVVQQQQHEEVSAKKLRLTKPSKSAALHVDLCKATSPADALQYLLQFARKPVEAESVEGVVRILLEHYYKVGQFFGGPKLCLRFIGLDLRPQWELDDGWQIPPAPPVRKRTAHERAKELYSSGEFSSGRKWGDDAPKEEIDTGAVNLIESGACGAFVHGLEDEMYEVRIAAVEALCMLAQSSPSFAEKCLDFLVDMFNDEIEEVRLRSIHTMRKISNNIALREDQLDTVLGVLEDSSRDIREALHELLCCTNVSTKEGIHLALAELLKNLAKYPTDRDSIWKCLKFLGGRHPTLVLPLVPELLGTHPFFDTPEPDMDDPAYIAVLVLIFNAAKSCPTMPALFSDHTFRHYAYLRDSLWHLVPPLRLPGKKIASSSGPASLTLQEDPSQEFLQQSLERVFSLQHLDPQGTQELLEFTIRDLQRFGELQSDLAGMADFSAAYLRCQLLLIKALQEKLWNVAAPLYVKQNALALAAARQIMEETYKMEFMYSNVEHRQVVIIHHMRLQAKALQLIVTVRTTRGVEPLGICEKFLQEVDSFQRCFISELPQMQGSFVDKLLDLMPRLVTSKPSEVVKILRVTLRQSNFLCLPLPEKVHRATATIIEPTGESDNPLRFTSGLVVALDVDATLEHVQDPQSTVKVQVMGMEPRSSPCWAGVGSTYLYYRFAAGTRACAEWDRTRSNPPMTDLLPPSEGSIEGTLLFGKPVKVYIMPKPARR
;
A
#
# COMPACT_ATOMS: atom_id res chain seq x y z
N MET A 1 0.45 45.21 54.71
CA MET A 1 0.27 44.40 53.47
C MET A 1 1.37 43.36 53.26
N ALA A 2 2.66 43.69 53.32
CA ALA A 2 3.75 42.70 53.14
C ALA A 2 3.74 41.52 54.14
N ALA A 3 3.35 41.75 55.40
CA ALA A 3 3.23 40.68 56.40
C ALA A 3 2.07 39.71 56.14
N HIS A 4 0.99 40.17 55.49
CA HIS A 4 -0.16 39.34 55.14
C HIS A 4 0.13 38.46 53.90
N LEU A 5 0.92 38.99 52.95
CA LEU A 5 1.42 38.21 51.81
C LEU A 5 2.40 37.12 52.25
N LYS A 6 3.30 37.43 53.21
CA LYS A 6 4.27 36.46 53.72
C LYS A 6 3.62 35.26 54.44
N LYS A 7 2.52 35.49 55.16
CA LYS A 7 1.76 34.42 55.85
C LYS A 7 1.01 33.52 54.86
N ARG A 8 0.46 34.11 53.79
CA ARG A 8 -0.26 33.36 52.74
C ARG A 8 0.70 32.52 51.87
N VAL A 9 1.89 33.04 51.58
CA VAL A 9 2.96 32.28 50.88
C VAL A 9 3.49 31.13 51.74
N TYR A 10 3.61 31.30 53.07
CA TYR A 10 4.06 30.21 53.96
C TYR A 10 3.02 29.08 54.12
N GLU A 11 1.73 29.42 54.10
CA GLU A 11 0.63 28.44 54.15
C GLU A 11 0.45 27.68 52.83
N GLU A 12 0.74 28.30 51.68
CA GLU A 12 0.77 27.62 50.37
C GLU A 12 2.03 26.76 50.20
N PHE A 13 3.20 27.23 50.66
CA PHE A 13 4.45 26.46 50.58
C PHE A 13 4.43 25.20 51.47
N SER A 14 3.83 25.26 52.67
CA SER A 14 3.66 24.08 53.53
C SER A 14 2.67 23.04 52.99
N LYS A 15 1.71 23.43 52.14
CA LYS A 15 0.77 22.47 51.52
C LYS A 15 1.39 21.75 50.32
N VAL A 16 2.28 22.41 49.57
CA VAL A 16 3.00 21.80 48.45
C VAL A 16 4.09 20.83 48.93
N VAL A 17 4.77 21.12 50.04
CA VAL A 17 5.80 20.23 50.62
C VAL A 17 5.19 18.94 51.22
N VAL A 18 3.95 18.98 51.73
CA VAL A 18 3.24 17.79 52.24
C VAL A 18 2.68 16.91 51.09
N GLN A 19 2.39 17.49 49.92
CA GLN A 19 1.98 16.73 48.73
C GLN A 19 3.15 16.17 47.90
N GLN A 20 4.38 16.65 48.08
CA GLN A 20 5.59 16.14 47.40
C GLN A 20 6.42 15.12 48.21
N GLN A 21 6.04 14.79 49.46
CA GLN A 21 6.75 13.82 50.30
C GLN A 21 6.09 12.42 50.41
N GLN A 22 5.11 12.09 49.56
CA GLN A 22 4.47 10.76 49.58
C GLN A 22 4.46 10.05 48.22
N HIS A 23 5.52 10.19 47.42
CA HIS A 23 5.87 9.20 46.41
C HIS A 23 7.35 8.80 46.55
N GLU A 24 7.54 7.50 46.78
CA GLU A 24 8.75 6.67 46.58
C GLU A 24 9.93 6.74 47.58
N GLU A 25 9.92 5.82 48.55
CA GLU A 25 11.14 5.13 48.98
C GLU A 25 10.97 3.61 48.76
N VAL A 26 11.74 3.08 47.81
CA VAL A 26 11.85 1.66 47.48
C VAL A 26 12.62 0.95 48.60
N SER A 27 11.99 -0.04 49.25
CA SER A 27 12.72 -1.09 49.99
C SER A 27 12.52 -2.44 49.29
N ALA A 28 13.63 -3.10 49.02
CA ALA A 28 13.68 -4.32 48.23
C ALA A 28 13.33 -5.58 49.05
N LYS A 29 12.67 -6.52 48.36
CA LYS A 29 12.52 -7.98 48.61
C LYS A 29 11.42 -8.47 49.57
N LYS A 30 10.31 -8.88 48.95
CA LYS A 30 9.94 -10.32 48.80
C LYS A 30 8.91 -10.47 47.67
N LEU A 31 9.33 -11.05 46.54
CA LEU A 31 8.43 -11.56 45.51
C LEU A 31 7.49 -12.58 46.15
N ARG A 32 6.22 -12.20 46.33
CA ARG A 32 5.12 -13.15 46.52
C ARG A 32 4.43 -13.26 45.16
N LEU A 33 4.73 -14.32 44.43
CA LEU A 33 3.89 -14.78 43.32
C LEU A 33 2.50 -15.08 43.91
N THR A 34 1.61 -14.11 43.86
CA THR A 34 0.18 -14.36 43.95
C THR A 34 -0.26 -14.80 42.57
N LYS A 35 -0.68 -16.06 42.45
CA LYS A 35 -1.43 -16.54 41.28
C LYS A 35 -2.49 -15.49 40.92
N PRO A 36 -2.69 -15.12 39.64
CA PRO A 36 -3.83 -14.31 39.29
C PRO A 36 -5.07 -15.07 39.77
N SER A 37 -5.85 -14.41 40.62
CA SER A 37 -7.16 -14.89 41.02
C SER A 37 -7.98 -15.07 39.76
N LYS A 38 -8.39 -16.31 39.50
CA LYS A 38 -9.37 -16.62 38.46
C LYS A 38 -10.57 -15.69 38.61
N SER A 39 -10.94 -15.03 37.52
CA SER A 39 -12.23 -14.36 37.36
C SER A 39 -12.49 -13.14 38.25
N ALA A 40 -11.78 -12.03 38.00
CA ALA A 40 -12.35 -10.71 38.29
C ALA A 40 -13.27 -10.33 37.13
N ALA A 41 -14.53 -10.76 37.19
CA ALA A 41 -15.57 -10.36 36.24
C ALA A 41 -15.63 -8.82 36.20
N LEU A 42 -15.18 -8.24 35.09
CA LEU A 42 -15.26 -6.81 34.83
C LEU A 42 -16.74 -6.40 34.76
N HIS A 43 -17.24 -5.75 35.81
CA HIS A 43 -18.63 -5.33 35.91
C HIS A 43 -18.83 -3.92 35.32
N VAL A 44 -19.57 -3.82 34.21
CA VAL A 44 -20.06 -2.53 33.67
C VAL A 44 -21.49 -2.31 34.19
N ASP A 45 -21.66 -1.41 35.15
CA ASP A 45 -22.95 -1.17 35.81
C ASP A 45 -23.75 -0.08 35.07
N LEU A 46 -24.30 -0.43 33.90
CA LEU A 46 -25.08 0.48 33.05
C LEU A 46 -26.41 0.91 33.69
N CYS A 47 -26.85 0.24 34.75
CA CYS A 47 -28.05 0.56 35.52
C CYS A 47 -28.00 1.93 36.23
N LYS A 48 -26.83 2.58 36.29
CA LYS A 48 -26.66 3.92 36.86
C LYS A 48 -26.76 5.04 35.81
N ALA A 49 -26.80 4.72 34.53
CA ALA A 49 -26.88 5.73 33.48
C ALA A 49 -28.30 6.32 33.41
N THR A 50 -28.41 7.62 33.69
CA THR A 50 -29.67 8.37 33.65
C THR A 50 -29.96 8.98 32.27
N SER A 51 -28.95 9.01 31.39
CA SER A 51 -29.07 9.49 30.02
C SER A 51 -28.31 8.60 29.02
N PRO A 52 -28.68 8.60 27.73
CA PRO A 52 -27.95 7.87 26.68
C PRO A 52 -26.50 8.33 26.54
N ALA A 53 -26.21 9.60 26.83
CA ALA A 53 -24.86 10.16 26.82
C ALA A 53 -24.00 9.62 27.97
N ASP A 54 -24.57 9.44 29.16
CA ASP A 54 -23.86 8.83 30.30
C ASP A 54 -23.58 7.34 30.06
N ALA A 55 -24.51 6.61 29.45
CA ALA A 55 -24.31 5.20 29.09
C ALA A 55 -23.17 5.04 28.07
N LEU A 56 -23.13 5.91 27.05
CA LEU A 56 -22.06 5.99 26.06
C LEU A 56 -20.70 6.27 26.74
N GLN A 57 -20.66 7.15 27.73
CA GLN A 57 -19.43 7.50 28.44
C GLN A 57 -18.90 6.36 29.33
N TYR A 58 -19.77 5.60 29.99
CA TYR A 58 -19.39 4.40 30.74
C TYR A 58 -18.81 3.30 29.85
N LEU A 59 -19.38 3.14 28.65
CA LEU A 59 -18.92 2.16 27.68
C LEU A 59 -17.59 2.56 27.01
N LEU A 60 -17.41 3.85 26.65
CA LEU A 60 -16.13 4.38 26.17
C LEU A 60 -15.00 4.28 27.22
N GLN A 61 -15.34 4.28 28.51
CA GLN A 61 -14.39 4.06 29.59
C GLN A 61 -14.05 2.58 29.81
N PHE A 62 -14.96 1.69 29.42
CA PHE A 62 -14.78 0.24 29.43
C PHE A 62 -13.93 -0.25 28.25
N ALA A 63 -14.20 0.26 27.05
CA ALA A 63 -13.43 0.11 25.80
C ALA A 63 -11.91 0.25 25.98
N ARG A 64 -11.48 1.10 26.91
CA ARG A 64 -10.06 1.42 27.17
C ARG A 64 -9.37 0.41 28.10
N LYS A 65 -10.05 -0.64 28.57
CA LYS A 65 -9.49 -1.67 29.45
C LYS A 65 -9.21 -2.96 28.66
N PRO A 66 -8.06 -3.63 28.85
CA PRO A 66 -7.78 -4.90 28.20
C PRO A 66 -8.74 -5.99 28.72
N VAL A 67 -9.47 -6.65 27.83
CA VAL A 67 -10.40 -7.74 28.15
C VAL A 67 -9.86 -9.05 27.59
N GLU A 68 -9.85 -10.10 28.41
CA GLU A 68 -9.46 -11.46 27.99
C GLU A 68 -10.54 -12.05 27.06
N ALA A 69 -10.13 -12.78 26.01
CA ALA A 69 -11.03 -13.28 24.95
C ALA A 69 -12.22 -14.12 25.50
N GLU A 70 -12.03 -14.84 26.59
CA GLU A 70 -13.06 -15.66 27.25
C GLU A 70 -14.14 -14.82 27.97
N SER A 71 -13.86 -13.55 28.27
CA SER A 71 -14.79 -12.64 28.96
C SER A 71 -15.70 -11.85 28.01
N VAL A 72 -15.37 -11.81 26.71
CA VAL A 72 -16.05 -11.00 25.70
C VAL A 72 -17.50 -11.47 25.50
N GLU A 73 -17.73 -12.79 25.48
CA GLU A 73 -19.06 -13.38 25.32
C GLU A 73 -20.00 -13.02 26.50
N GLY A 74 -19.47 -13.02 27.72
CA GLY A 74 -20.21 -12.61 28.92
C GLY A 74 -20.58 -11.12 28.91
N VAL A 75 -19.67 -10.27 28.42
CA VAL A 75 -19.89 -8.81 28.31
C VAL A 75 -20.92 -8.50 27.21
N VAL A 76 -20.83 -9.14 26.04
CA VAL A 76 -21.81 -8.99 24.95
C VAL A 76 -23.21 -9.40 25.43
N ARG A 77 -23.32 -10.49 26.18
CA ARG A 77 -24.60 -10.93 26.78
C ARG A 77 -25.16 -9.91 27.76
N ILE A 78 -24.33 -9.31 28.63
CA ILE A 78 -24.76 -8.28 29.60
C ILE A 78 -25.20 -6.99 28.88
N LEU A 79 -24.50 -6.60 27.81
CA LEU A 79 -24.84 -5.43 26.99
C LEU A 79 -26.18 -5.64 26.28
N LEU A 80 -26.39 -6.81 25.68
CA LEU A 80 -27.67 -7.19 25.08
C LEU A 80 -28.80 -7.22 26.11
N GLU A 81 -28.58 -7.78 27.31
CA GLU A 81 -29.56 -7.76 28.41
C GLU A 81 -29.94 -6.34 28.86
N HIS A 82 -28.97 -5.43 28.97
CA HIS A 82 -29.21 -4.08 29.45
C HIS A 82 -29.97 -3.22 28.43
N TYR A 83 -29.54 -3.21 27.17
CA TYR A 83 -30.15 -2.38 26.13
C TYR A 83 -31.53 -2.87 25.70
N TYR A 84 -31.87 -4.14 25.93
CA TYR A 84 -33.22 -4.68 25.69
C TYR A 84 -34.18 -4.42 26.86
N LYS A 85 -33.70 -4.36 28.12
CA LYS A 85 -34.49 -3.97 29.31
C LYS A 85 -34.97 -2.52 29.23
N VAL A 86 -34.19 -1.63 28.59
CA VAL A 86 -34.60 -0.27 28.22
C VAL A 86 -35.47 -0.32 26.95
N GLY A 87 -36.56 -1.09 26.99
CA GLY A 87 -37.44 -1.34 25.85
C GLY A 87 -38.24 -0.12 25.38
N GLN A 88 -37.58 0.90 24.85
CA GLN A 88 -38.22 2.05 24.21
C GLN A 88 -37.38 2.78 23.16
N PHE A 89 -36.26 2.21 22.70
CA PHE A 89 -35.51 2.78 21.60
C PHE A 89 -35.45 1.80 20.43
N PHE A 90 -35.96 2.21 19.27
CA PHE A 90 -35.70 1.65 17.93
C PHE A 90 -34.19 1.61 17.55
N GLY A 91 -33.28 1.81 18.52
CA GLY A 91 -31.83 1.85 18.36
C GLY A 91 -31.04 1.12 19.44
N GLY A 92 -31.66 0.37 20.36
CA GLY A 92 -30.93 -0.38 21.40
C GLY A 92 -30.01 -1.50 20.86
N PRO A 93 -30.52 -2.41 19.99
CA PRO A 93 -29.70 -3.39 19.30
C PRO A 93 -28.68 -2.74 18.36
N LYS A 94 -29.10 -1.65 17.68
CA LYS A 94 -28.24 -0.85 16.80
C LYS A 94 -27.05 -0.22 17.55
N LEU A 95 -27.27 0.29 18.78
CA LEU A 95 -26.21 0.86 19.61
C LEU A 95 -25.23 -0.21 20.10
N CYS A 96 -25.71 -1.41 20.45
CA CYS A 96 -24.86 -2.53 20.88
C CYS A 96 -23.97 -3.03 19.74
N LEU A 97 -24.52 -3.27 18.56
CA LEU A 97 -23.74 -3.68 17.39
C LEU A 97 -22.76 -2.58 16.96
N ARG A 98 -23.18 -1.31 17.03
CA ARG A 98 -22.31 -0.15 16.78
C ARG A 98 -21.21 0.00 17.83
N PHE A 99 -21.46 -0.37 19.10
CA PHE A 99 -20.42 -0.42 20.14
C PHE A 99 -19.42 -1.54 19.92
N ILE A 100 -19.90 -2.73 19.55
CA ILE A 100 -19.03 -3.85 19.14
C ILE A 100 -18.17 -3.43 17.95
N GLY A 101 -18.74 -2.71 16.96
CA GLY A 101 -17.99 -2.18 15.82
C GLY A 101 -17.07 -0.98 16.13
N LEU A 102 -17.31 -0.21 17.20
CA LEU A 102 -16.50 0.96 17.60
C LEU A 102 -15.28 0.57 18.42
N ASP A 103 -15.34 -0.51 19.22
CA ASP A 103 -14.17 -1.07 19.93
C ASP A 103 -13.17 -1.76 19.00
N LEU A 104 -13.53 -1.99 17.73
CA LEU A 104 -12.76 -2.75 16.76
C LEU A 104 -12.05 -1.90 15.70
N ARG A 105 -12.17 -0.55 15.73
CA ARG A 105 -11.44 0.34 14.81
C ARG A 105 -10.36 1.16 15.53
N PRO A 106 -9.08 1.10 15.12
CA PRO A 106 -8.09 2.08 15.53
C PRO A 106 -8.35 3.40 14.76
N GLN A 107 -8.75 4.44 15.50
CA GLN A 107 -8.74 5.86 15.12
C GLN A 107 -9.44 6.28 13.81
N TRP A 108 -10.65 6.82 13.94
CA TRP A 108 -11.12 7.94 13.12
C TRP A 108 -11.98 8.88 13.98
N GLU A 109 -11.86 10.18 13.73
CA GLU A 109 -12.54 11.26 14.47
C GLU A 109 -14.04 11.24 14.19
N LEU A 110 -14.86 11.17 15.23
CA LEU A 110 -16.31 11.37 15.14
C LEU A 110 -16.57 12.86 14.95
N ASP A 111 -17.12 13.25 13.81
CA ASP A 111 -17.73 14.57 13.63
C ASP A 111 -18.96 14.70 14.52
N ASP A 112 -18.92 15.68 15.42
CA ASP A 112 -19.97 16.01 16.39
C ASP A 112 -21.19 16.61 15.68
N GLY A 113 -22.32 15.89 15.69
CA GLY A 113 -23.58 16.48 15.27
C GLY A 113 -24.76 15.53 15.14
N TRP A 114 -25.30 15.00 16.24
CA TRP A 114 -26.72 14.63 16.23
C TRP A 114 -27.48 14.84 17.55
N GLN A 115 -28.55 15.64 17.48
CA GLN A 115 -29.58 15.81 18.52
C GLN A 115 -30.83 15.01 18.13
N ILE A 116 -31.33 14.16 19.03
CA ILE A 116 -32.59 13.42 18.87
C ILE A 116 -33.69 14.13 19.69
N PRO A 117 -34.87 14.45 19.14
CA PRO A 117 -35.96 15.08 19.89
C PRO A 117 -36.74 14.10 20.77
N PRO A 118 -37.34 14.54 21.90
CA PRO A 118 -38.08 13.66 22.81
C PRO A 118 -39.54 13.43 22.36
N ALA A 119 -40.02 12.18 22.50
CA ALA A 119 -41.43 11.78 22.31
C ALA A 119 -42.10 11.39 23.65
N PRO A 120 -43.45 11.45 23.78
CA PRO A 120 -44.13 11.50 25.08
C PRO A 120 -44.24 10.13 25.78
N PRO A 121 -44.44 10.11 27.13
CA PRO A 121 -44.39 8.88 27.92
C PRO A 121 -45.69 8.06 27.79
N VAL A 122 -45.56 6.79 27.44
CA VAL A 122 -46.62 5.77 27.56
C VAL A 122 -46.32 4.87 28.76
N ARG A 123 -47.34 4.65 29.60
CA ARG A 123 -47.27 3.98 30.92
C ARG A 123 -46.92 2.48 30.77
N LYS A 124 -45.81 2.04 31.38
CA LYS A 124 -45.40 0.62 31.46
C LYS A 124 -46.23 -0.15 32.51
N ARG A 125 -46.61 -1.39 32.20
CA ARG A 125 -47.17 -2.37 33.17
C ARG A 125 -46.11 -2.76 34.21
N THR A 126 -46.54 -2.92 35.46
CA THR A 126 -45.63 -3.10 36.60
C THR A 126 -45.18 -4.55 36.74
N ALA A 127 -44.01 -4.79 37.34
CA ALA A 127 -43.46 -6.14 37.56
C ALA A 127 -44.43 -7.05 38.36
N HIS A 128 -45.29 -6.46 39.18
CA HIS A 128 -46.30 -7.15 39.96
C HIS A 128 -47.40 -7.78 39.10
N GLU A 129 -47.77 -7.14 37.98
CA GLU A 129 -48.80 -7.66 37.06
C GLU A 129 -48.32 -8.90 36.31
N ARG A 130 -47.03 -8.94 35.93
CA ARG A 130 -46.39 -10.10 35.27
C ARG A 130 -46.19 -11.28 36.22
N ALA A 131 -45.77 -11.01 37.46
CA ALA A 131 -45.60 -12.05 38.47
C ALA A 131 -46.92 -12.76 38.83
N LYS A 132 -48.05 -12.05 38.74
CA LYS A 132 -49.39 -12.61 39.02
C LYS A 132 -49.82 -13.62 37.95
N GLU A 133 -49.54 -13.37 36.66
CA GLU A 133 -49.86 -14.31 35.58
C GLU A 133 -49.01 -15.60 35.66
N LEU A 134 -47.72 -15.48 35.94
CA LEU A 134 -46.82 -16.61 36.13
C LEU A 134 -47.27 -17.51 37.28
N TYR A 135 -47.61 -16.92 38.44
CA TYR A 135 -48.14 -17.67 39.58
C TYR A 135 -49.49 -18.37 39.29
N SER A 136 -50.33 -17.76 38.45
CA SER A 136 -51.63 -18.31 38.08
C SER A 136 -51.52 -19.51 37.11
N SER A 137 -50.44 -19.55 36.32
CA SER A 137 -50.22 -20.56 35.26
C SER A 137 -49.55 -21.85 35.74
N GLY A 138 -48.92 -21.84 36.93
CA GLY A 138 -48.26 -23.02 37.51
C GLY A 138 -46.96 -23.47 36.82
N GLU A 139 -46.47 -22.76 35.80
CA GLU A 139 -45.18 -23.03 35.17
C GLU A 139 -44.02 -22.46 36.00
N PHE A 140 -43.02 -23.29 36.32
CA PHE A 140 -41.80 -22.83 36.97
C PHE A 140 -40.76 -22.35 35.95
N SER A 141 -40.12 -21.23 36.26
CA SER A 141 -39.10 -20.56 35.47
C SER A 141 -37.85 -21.43 35.25
N SER A 142 -37.50 -21.70 33.99
CA SER A 142 -36.33 -22.50 33.58
C SER A 142 -35.06 -21.70 33.29
N GLY A 143 -35.16 -20.37 33.18
CA GLY A 143 -34.05 -19.50 32.77
C GLY A 143 -33.65 -19.62 31.29
N ARG A 144 -34.28 -20.51 30.52
CA ARG A 144 -34.00 -20.75 29.10
C ARG A 144 -34.99 -20.05 28.16
N LYS A 145 -36.12 -19.58 28.69
CA LYS A 145 -37.13 -18.82 27.93
C LYS A 145 -37.06 -17.34 28.28
N TRP A 146 -37.38 -16.52 27.30
CA TRP A 146 -37.31 -15.06 27.42
C TRP A 146 -38.21 -14.54 28.55
N GLY A 147 -37.64 -13.84 29.53
CA GLY A 147 -38.36 -13.26 30.68
C GLY A 147 -38.38 -14.12 31.94
N ASP A 148 -37.65 -15.24 31.98
CA ASP A 148 -37.41 -16.02 33.19
C ASP A 148 -36.36 -15.35 34.10
N ASP A 149 -36.76 -14.84 35.26
CA ASP A 149 -35.83 -14.38 36.31
C ASP A 149 -35.47 -15.57 37.23
N ALA A 150 -34.38 -16.28 36.90
CA ALA A 150 -33.73 -17.25 37.79
C ALA A 150 -32.25 -16.86 38.05
N PRO A 151 -31.71 -17.09 39.27
CA PRO A 151 -30.33 -16.73 39.63
C PRO A 151 -29.30 -17.51 38.81
N LYS A 152 -28.24 -16.82 38.39
CA LYS A 152 -27.18 -17.29 37.48
C LYS A 152 -26.42 -18.50 38.04
N GLU A 153 -26.59 -19.67 37.42
CA GLU A 153 -25.63 -20.76 37.51
C GLU A 153 -24.39 -20.45 36.64
N GLU A 154 -23.19 -20.85 37.08
CA GLU A 154 -21.99 -20.79 36.24
C GLU A 154 -22.18 -21.74 35.04
N ILE A 155 -22.32 -21.16 33.85
CA ILE A 155 -22.60 -21.93 32.64
C ILE A 155 -21.27 -22.38 32.03
N ASP A 156 -21.11 -23.69 31.88
CA ASP A 156 -20.02 -24.30 31.10
C ASP A 156 -20.06 -23.77 29.65
N THR A 157 -18.94 -23.26 29.12
CA THR A 157 -18.86 -22.67 27.77
C THR A 157 -19.19 -23.70 26.69
N GLY A 158 -18.98 -24.99 26.95
CA GLY A 158 -19.42 -26.08 26.07
C GLY A 158 -20.93 -26.35 26.09
N ALA A 159 -21.66 -25.85 27.10
CA ALA A 159 -23.11 -26.01 27.26
C ALA A 159 -23.92 -24.80 26.77
N VAL A 160 -23.27 -23.71 26.35
CA VAL A 160 -23.92 -22.53 25.78
C VAL A 160 -24.23 -22.78 24.30
N ASN A 161 -25.43 -23.30 24.01
CA ASN A 161 -25.98 -23.25 22.66
C ASN A 161 -26.38 -21.80 22.35
N LEU A 162 -25.51 -21.02 21.71
CA LEU A 162 -25.82 -19.65 21.24
C LEU A 162 -27.11 -19.59 20.41
N ILE A 163 -27.47 -20.69 19.74
CA ILE A 163 -28.67 -20.87 18.91
C ILE A 163 -29.96 -20.86 19.76
N GLU A 164 -29.87 -21.31 21.02
CA GLU A 164 -30.98 -21.28 21.99
C GLU A 164 -31.06 -19.92 22.71
N SER A 165 -30.12 -19.01 22.47
CA SER A 165 -30.09 -17.66 23.06
C SER A 165 -30.67 -16.60 22.10
N GLY A 166 -31.26 -15.53 22.66
CA GLY A 166 -31.77 -14.39 21.88
C GLY A 166 -30.74 -13.64 21.03
N ALA A 167 -29.46 -14.03 21.08
CA ALA A 167 -28.39 -13.49 20.24
C ALA A 167 -28.61 -13.80 18.75
N CYS A 168 -29.20 -14.95 18.40
CA CYS A 168 -29.50 -15.30 17.01
C CYS A 168 -30.48 -14.28 16.38
N GLY A 169 -31.52 -13.89 17.12
CA GLY A 169 -32.47 -12.86 16.66
C GLY A 169 -31.83 -11.48 16.52
N ALA A 170 -30.87 -11.13 17.38
CA ALA A 170 -30.15 -9.87 17.27
C ALA A 170 -29.26 -9.82 16.00
N PHE A 171 -28.64 -10.93 15.61
CA PHE A 171 -27.87 -11.00 14.36
C PHE A 171 -28.77 -10.90 13.13
N VAL A 172 -29.87 -11.65 13.07
CA VAL A 172 -30.82 -11.56 11.95
C VAL A 172 -31.32 -10.12 11.76
N HIS A 173 -31.78 -9.48 12.84
CA HIS A 173 -32.21 -8.08 12.77
C HIS A 173 -31.08 -7.09 12.48
N GLY A 174 -29.84 -7.40 12.88
CA GLY A 174 -28.67 -6.58 12.57
C GLY A 174 -28.26 -6.67 11.11
N LEU A 175 -28.39 -7.84 10.49
CA LEU A 175 -28.14 -8.07 9.07
C LEU A 175 -29.22 -7.43 8.18
N GLU A 176 -30.47 -7.38 8.63
CA GLU A 176 -31.59 -6.76 7.91
C GLU A 176 -31.79 -5.27 8.28
N ASP A 177 -30.81 -4.64 8.97
CA ASP A 177 -30.97 -3.27 9.44
C ASP A 177 -30.92 -2.25 8.28
N GLU A 178 -31.75 -1.21 8.36
CA GLU A 178 -31.77 -0.07 7.42
C GLU A 178 -30.41 0.65 7.27
N MET A 179 -29.58 0.65 8.32
CA MET A 179 -28.26 1.29 8.29
C MET A 179 -27.17 0.28 7.96
N TYR A 180 -26.50 0.47 6.83
CA TYR A 180 -25.44 -0.44 6.36
C TYR A 180 -24.28 -0.59 7.35
N GLU A 181 -24.00 0.41 8.20
CA GLU A 181 -22.96 0.32 9.24
C GLU A 181 -23.32 -0.71 10.33
N VAL A 182 -24.63 -0.87 10.61
CA VAL A 182 -25.12 -1.91 11.55
C VAL A 182 -24.99 -3.28 10.89
N ARG A 183 -25.32 -3.39 9.60
CA ARG A 183 -25.15 -4.61 8.81
C ARG A 183 -23.69 -5.07 8.80
N ILE A 184 -22.76 -4.16 8.51
CA ILE A 184 -21.30 -4.41 8.55
C ILE A 184 -20.86 -4.90 9.93
N ALA A 185 -21.26 -4.20 11.00
CA ALA A 185 -20.88 -4.59 12.35
C ALA A 185 -21.43 -5.97 12.73
N ALA A 186 -22.66 -6.31 12.29
CA ALA A 186 -23.24 -7.63 12.48
C ALA A 186 -22.43 -8.72 11.74
N VAL A 187 -22.07 -8.48 10.48
CA VAL A 187 -21.24 -9.40 9.68
C VAL A 187 -19.86 -9.61 10.30
N GLU A 188 -19.21 -8.54 10.77
CA GLU A 188 -17.90 -8.65 11.45
C GLU A 188 -17.99 -9.41 12.77
N ALA A 189 -19.04 -9.16 13.56
CA ALA A 189 -19.29 -9.89 14.80
C ALA A 189 -19.58 -11.39 14.56
N LEU A 190 -20.37 -11.74 13.53
CA LEU A 190 -20.58 -13.13 13.12
C LEU A 190 -19.27 -13.81 12.75
N CYS A 191 -18.41 -13.12 11.99
CA CYS A 191 -17.10 -13.65 11.58
C CYS A 191 -16.20 -13.97 12.77
N MET A 192 -16.12 -13.09 13.77
CA MET A 192 -15.31 -13.34 14.97
C MET A 192 -15.79 -14.57 15.75
N LEU A 193 -17.11 -14.74 15.90
CA LEU A 193 -17.69 -15.92 16.54
C LEU A 193 -17.45 -17.21 15.73
N ALA A 194 -17.53 -17.12 14.41
CA ALA A 194 -17.25 -18.25 13.52
C ALA A 194 -15.77 -18.65 13.50
N GLN A 195 -14.85 -17.72 13.75
CA GLN A 195 -13.42 -18.03 13.91
C GLN A 195 -13.14 -18.78 15.21
N SER A 196 -13.84 -18.46 16.30
CA SER A 196 -13.67 -19.14 17.59
C SER A 196 -14.44 -20.45 17.69
N SER A 197 -15.55 -20.62 16.96
CA SER A 197 -16.38 -21.82 16.98
C SER A 197 -16.65 -22.36 15.56
N PRO A 198 -16.00 -23.47 15.15
CA PRO A 198 -16.25 -24.10 13.85
C PRO A 198 -17.71 -24.56 13.67
N SER A 199 -18.34 -25.07 14.73
CA SER A 199 -19.75 -25.50 14.69
C SER A 199 -20.73 -24.35 14.48
N PHE A 200 -20.34 -23.12 14.85
CA PHE A 200 -21.11 -21.91 14.57
C PHE A 200 -20.87 -21.43 13.13
N ALA A 201 -19.64 -21.57 12.63
CA ALA A 201 -19.29 -21.18 11.26
C ALA A 201 -20.18 -21.87 10.20
N GLU A 202 -20.50 -23.16 10.38
CA GLU A 202 -21.41 -23.87 9.47
C GLU A 202 -22.85 -23.31 9.52
N LYS A 203 -23.30 -22.81 10.68
CA LYS A 203 -24.68 -22.36 10.90
C LYS A 203 -24.91 -20.92 10.48
N CYS A 204 -23.88 -20.07 10.57
CA CYS A 204 -23.98 -18.68 10.11
C CYS A 204 -23.68 -18.53 8.61
N LEU A 205 -23.26 -19.61 7.95
CA LEU A 205 -22.84 -19.62 6.56
C LEU A 205 -23.93 -19.11 5.61
N ASP A 206 -25.16 -19.59 5.75
CA ASP A 206 -26.27 -19.18 4.89
C ASP A 206 -26.52 -17.66 5.00
N PHE A 207 -26.55 -17.12 6.23
CA PHE A 207 -26.70 -15.68 6.45
C PHE A 207 -25.56 -14.86 5.85
N LEU A 208 -24.31 -15.34 5.92
CA LEU A 208 -23.17 -14.63 5.32
C LEU A 208 -23.21 -14.65 3.79
N VAL A 209 -23.65 -15.77 3.19
CA VAL A 209 -23.84 -15.88 1.74
C VAL A 209 -24.97 -14.97 1.28
N ASP A 210 -26.06 -14.84 2.04
CA ASP A 210 -27.14 -13.93 1.70
C ASP A 210 -26.68 -12.47 1.62
N MET A 211 -25.73 -12.04 2.47
CA MET A 211 -25.17 -10.69 2.43
C MET A 211 -24.35 -10.39 1.16
N PHE A 212 -24.03 -11.40 0.35
CA PHE A 212 -23.35 -11.19 -0.93
C PHE A 212 -24.28 -10.54 -1.96
N ASN A 213 -25.59 -10.60 -1.75
CA ASN A 213 -26.60 -9.98 -2.61
C ASN A 213 -27.18 -8.69 -1.99
N ASP A 214 -26.52 -8.11 -0.98
CA ASP A 214 -26.94 -6.84 -0.39
C ASP A 214 -26.92 -5.70 -1.43
N GLU A 215 -27.86 -4.78 -1.32
CA GLU A 215 -27.98 -3.62 -2.22
C GLU A 215 -26.79 -2.66 -2.13
N ILE A 216 -26.07 -2.64 -1.00
CA ILE A 216 -24.93 -1.76 -0.74
C ILE A 216 -23.60 -2.47 -1.02
N GLU A 217 -22.81 -1.88 -1.91
CA GLU A 217 -21.52 -2.41 -2.36
C GLU A 217 -20.55 -2.71 -1.21
N GLU A 218 -20.43 -1.79 -0.23
CA GLU A 218 -19.55 -1.97 0.92
C GLU A 218 -19.94 -3.17 1.78
N VAL A 219 -21.25 -3.46 1.93
CA VAL A 219 -21.74 -4.60 2.70
C VAL A 219 -21.37 -5.90 1.99
N ARG A 220 -21.58 -5.97 0.66
CA ARG A 220 -21.17 -7.12 -0.17
C ARG A 220 -19.67 -7.39 -0.04
N LEU A 221 -18.85 -6.36 -0.27
CA LEU A 221 -17.40 -6.44 -0.19
C LEU A 221 -16.93 -6.89 1.20
N ARG A 222 -17.51 -6.34 2.27
CA ARG A 222 -17.17 -6.70 3.64
C ARG A 222 -17.52 -8.16 3.94
N SER A 223 -18.64 -8.64 3.42
CA SER A 223 -19.13 -10.01 3.63
C SER A 223 -18.22 -11.04 2.96
N ILE A 224 -17.72 -10.76 1.75
CA ILE A 224 -16.74 -11.60 1.06
C ILE A 224 -15.43 -11.66 1.85
N HIS A 225 -14.94 -10.51 2.32
CA HIS A 225 -13.72 -10.44 3.12
C HIS A 225 -13.82 -11.18 4.46
N THR A 226 -14.97 -11.13 5.14
CA THR A 226 -15.17 -11.84 6.40
C THR A 226 -15.32 -13.34 6.17
N MET A 227 -16.03 -13.77 5.13
CA MET A 227 -16.14 -15.19 4.76
C MET A 227 -14.77 -15.81 4.47
N ARG A 228 -13.88 -15.06 3.80
CA ARG A 228 -12.51 -15.51 3.54
C ARG A 228 -11.74 -15.90 4.80
N LYS A 229 -11.97 -15.18 5.91
CA LYS A 229 -11.28 -15.45 7.20
C LYS A 229 -11.72 -16.78 7.83
N ILE A 230 -12.94 -17.24 7.55
CA ILE A 230 -13.49 -18.49 8.09
C ILE A 230 -13.48 -19.65 7.09
N SER A 231 -13.06 -19.40 5.84
CA SER A 231 -13.06 -20.36 4.71
C SER A 231 -12.42 -21.72 5.02
N ASN A 232 -11.44 -21.78 5.92
CA ASN A 232 -10.79 -23.04 6.29
C ASN A 232 -11.69 -23.99 7.11
N ASN A 233 -12.70 -23.43 7.80
CA ASN A 233 -13.60 -24.16 8.70
C ASN A 233 -14.95 -24.51 8.06
N ILE A 234 -15.15 -24.12 6.80
CA ILE A 234 -16.41 -24.30 6.07
C ILE A 234 -16.17 -25.02 4.74
N ALA A 235 -17.19 -25.73 4.28
CA ALA A 235 -17.27 -26.28 2.93
C ALA A 235 -18.57 -25.77 2.30
N LEU A 236 -18.49 -25.24 1.08
CA LEU A 236 -19.67 -24.74 0.40
C LEU A 236 -20.48 -25.91 -0.17
N ARG A 237 -21.79 -25.85 0.05
CA ARG A 237 -22.77 -26.68 -0.67
C ARG A 237 -22.97 -26.14 -2.08
N GLU A 238 -23.58 -26.94 -2.95
CA GLU A 238 -23.79 -26.57 -4.37
C GLU A 238 -24.70 -25.34 -4.51
N ASP A 239 -25.78 -25.26 -3.73
CA ASP A 239 -26.71 -24.10 -3.70
C ASP A 239 -26.04 -22.80 -3.24
N GLN A 240 -25.14 -22.92 -2.26
CA GLN A 240 -24.36 -21.79 -1.76
C GLN A 240 -23.30 -21.36 -2.78
N LEU A 241 -22.66 -22.33 -3.44
CA LEU A 241 -21.66 -22.08 -4.46
C LEU A 241 -22.27 -21.34 -5.67
N ASP A 242 -23.46 -21.74 -6.13
CA ASP A 242 -24.20 -21.01 -7.19
C ASP A 242 -24.37 -19.53 -6.81
N THR A 243 -24.82 -19.26 -5.59
CA THR A 243 -25.04 -17.90 -5.08
C THR A 243 -23.74 -17.10 -5.00
N VAL A 244 -22.67 -17.73 -4.48
CA VAL A 244 -21.34 -17.13 -4.38
C VAL A 244 -20.77 -16.81 -5.77
N LEU A 245 -20.92 -17.71 -6.74
CA LEU A 245 -20.43 -17.51 -8.11
C LEU A 245 -21.22 -16.44 -8.87
N GLY A 246 -22.49 -16.21 -8.54
CA GLY A 246 -23.30 -15.13 -9.11
C GLY A 246 -22.68 -13.73 -8.92
N VAL A 247 -21.87 -13.55 -7.86
CA VAL A 247 -21.15 -12.29 -7.58
C VAL A 247 -20.07 -11.98 -8.62
N LEU A 248 -19.61 -12.97 -9.40
CA LEU A 248 -18.69 -12.73 -10.54
C LEU A 248 -19.30 -11.81 -11.61
N GLU A 249 -20.61 -11.59 -11.60
CA GLU A 249 -21.28 -10.68 -12.52
C GLU A 249 -21.32 -9.22 -12.04
N ASP A 250 -20.92 -8.94 -10.78
CA ASP A 250 -20.93 -7.61 -10.17
C ASP A 250 -20.16 -6.59 -11.03
N SER A 251 -20.66 -5.35 -11.09
CA SER A 251 -20.00 -4.26 -11.82
C SER A 251 -18.68 -3.83 -11.18
N SER A 252 -18.55 -3.94 -9.87
CA SER A 252 -17.38 -3.51 -9.11
C SER A 252 -16.24 -4.52 -9.25
N ARG A 253 -15.08 -4.05 -9.76
CA ARG A 253 -13.87 -4.87 -9.88
C ARG A 253 -13.37 -5.35 -8.52
N ASP A 254 -13.43 -4.50 -7.50
CA ASP A 254 -12.95 -4.81 -6.15
C ASP A 254 -13.73 -5.98 -5.54
N ILE A 255 -15.05 -6.03 -5.77
CA ILE A 255 -15.89 -7.16 -5.34
C ILE A 255 -15.52 -8.45 -6.08
N ARG A 256 -15.37 -8.39 -7.41
CA ARG A 256 -14.99 -9.57 -8.21
C ARG A 256 -13.62 -10.11 -7.81
N GLU A 257 -12.65 -9.23 -7.59
CA GLU A 257 -11.32 -9.61 -7.14
C GLU A 257 -11.34 -10.22 -5.72
N ALA A 258 -12.06 -9.60 -4.78
CA ALA A 258 -12.24 -10.16 -3.44
C ALA A 258 -12.87 -11.57 -3.48
N LEU A 259 -13.80 -11.80 -4.42
CA LEU A 259 -14.42 -13.10 -4.65
C LEU A 259 -13.43 -14.11 -5.26
N HIS A 260 -12.61 -13.71 -6.24
CA HIS A 260 -11.54 -14.57 -6.76
C HIS A 260 -10.60 -15.02 -5.64
N GLU A 261 -10.27 -14.13 -4.71
CA GLU A 261 -9.45 -14.44 -3.53
C GLU A 261 -10.15 -15.36 -2.53
N LEU A 262 -11.46 -15.22 -2.32
CA LEU A 262 -12.25 -16.16 -1.52
C LEU A 262 -12.27 -17.56 -2.14
N LEU A 263 -12.48 -17.66 -3.46
CA LEU A 263 -12.49 -18.94 -4.18
C LEU A 263 -11.12 -19.66 -4.10
N CYS A 264 -10.01 -18.92 -3.97
CA CYS A 264 -8.68 -19.51 -3.78
C CYS A 264 -8.59 -20.39 -2.51
N CYS A 265 -9.33 -20.05 -1.46
CA CYS A 265 -9.28 -20.75 -0.16
C CYS A 265 -10.54 -21.54 0.16
N THR A 266 -11.53 -21.54 -0.72
CA THR A 266 -12.79 -22.26 -0.55
C THR A 266 -12.58 -23.76 -0.73
N ASN A 267 -13.30 -24.58 0.05
CA ASN A 267 -13.37 -26.02 -0.15
C ASN A 267 -14.67 -26.38 -0.88
N VAL A 268 -14.54 -27.07 -2.02
CA VAL A 268 -15.66 -27.56 -2.83
C VAL A 268 -15.77 -29.08 -2.65
N SER A 269 -17.01 -29.56 -2.53
CA SER A 269 -17.28 -30.96 -2.17
C SER A 269 -17.43 -31.90 -3.38
N THR A 270 -17.80 -31.38 -4.55
CA THR A 270 -18.15 -32.18 -5.74
C THR A 270 -17.36 -31.74 -6.98
N LYS A 271 -17.22 -32.64 -7.97
CA LYS A 271 -16.56 -32.29 -9.24
C LYS A 271 -17.43 -31.32 -10.05
N GLU A 272 -18.76 -31.43 -9.91
CA GLU A 272 -19.74 -30.55 -10.53
C GLU A 272 -19.55 -29.11 -10.05
N GLY A 273 -19.30 -28.91 -8.74
CA GLY A 273 -18.97 -27.58 -8.21
C GLY A 273 -17.67 -27.00 -8.78
N ILE A 274 -16.63 -27.81 -8.99
CA ILE A 274 -15.40 -27.35 -9.65
C ILE A 274 -15.65 -26.98 -11.12
N HIS A 275 -16.45 -27.78 -11.83
CA HIS A 275 -16.81 -27.51 -13.22
C HIS A 275 -17.61 -26.21 -13.33
N LEU A 276 -18.61 -26.01 -12.46
CA LEU A 276 -19.40 -24.79 -12.38
C LEU A 276 -18.52 -23.55 -12.10
N ALA A 277 -17.64 -23.64 -11.10
CA ALA A 277 -16.72 -22.55 -10.78
C ALA A 277 -15.81 -22.20 -11.97
N LEU A 278 -15.28 -23.20 -12.68
CA LEU A 278 -14.50 -22.99 -13.89
C LEU A 278 -15.35 -22.32 -14.98
N ALA A 279 -16.56 -22.79 -15.24
CA ALA A 279 -17.44 -22.24 -16.27
C ALA A 279 -17.78 -20.76 -16.00
N GLU A 280 -18.15 -20.41 -14.76
CA GLU A 280 -18.46 -19.02 -14.39
C GLU A 280 -17.21 -18.13 -14.39
N LEU A 281 -16.04 -18.64 -14.01
CA LEU A 281 -14.78 -17.90 -14.15
C LEU A 281 -14.40 -17.64 -15.62
N LEU A 282 -14.65 -18.60 -16.53
CA LEU A 282 -14.42 -18.40 -17.97
C LEU A 282 -15.42 -17.41 -18.57
N LYS A 283 -16.68 -17.44 -18.15
CA LYS A 283 -17.68 -16.43 -18.51
C LYS A 283 -17.30 -15.04 -18.00
N ASN A 284 -16.78 -14.96 -16.77
CA ASN A 284 -16.26 -13.73 -16.18
C ASN A 284 -15.06 -13.20 -16.98
N LEU A 285 -14.12 -14.05 -17.39
CA LEU A 285 -12.99 -13.69 -18.26
C LEU A 285 -13.44 -13.15 -19.62
N ALA A 286 -14.47 -13.75 -20.23
CA ALA A 286 -15.01 -13.29 -21.50
C ALA A 286 -15.71 -11.93 -21.37
N LYS A 287 -16.36 -11.65 -20.23
CA LYS A 287 -17.05 -10.39 -19.95
C LYS A 287 -16.10 -9.27 -19.51
N TYR A 288 -15.09 -9.61 -18.70
CA TYR A 288 -14.11 -8.69 -18.11
C TYR A 288 -12.67 -9.21 -18.33
N PRO A 289 -12.08 -8.98 -19.51
CA PRO A 289 -10.71 -9.44 -19.81
C PRO A 289 -9.63 -8.86 -18.89
N THR A 290 -9.90 -7.74 -18.21
CA THR A 290 -9.03 -7.12 -17.20
C THR A 290 -8.78 -8.01 -15.98
N ASP A 291 -9.70 -8.94 -15.70
CA ASP A 291 -9.68 -9.80 -14.52
C ASP A 291 -8.85 -11.09 -14.77
N ARG A 292 -8.16 -11.18 -15.92
CA ARG A 292 -7.44 -12.39 -16.35
C ARG A 292 -6.45 -12.91 -15.31
N ASP A 293 -5.63 -12.04 -14.75
CA ASP A 293 -4.55 -12.46 -13.87
C ASP A 293 -5.08 -12.96 -12.50
N SER A 294 -6.15 -12.33 -11.99
CA SER A 294 -6.83 -12.78 -10.76
C SER A 294 -7.55 -14.11 -10.97
N ILE A 295 -8.19 -14.32 -12.14
CA ILE A 295 -8.83 -15.59 -12.52
C ILE A 295 -7.80 -16.71 -12.64
N TRP A 296 -6.68 -16.48 -13.34
CA TRP A 296 -5.62 -17.49 -13.46
C TRP A 296 -5.00 -17.85 -12.10
N LYS A 297 -4.79 -16.85 -11.23
CA LYS A 297 -4.37 -17.08 -9.84
C LYS A 297 -5.41 -17.89 -9.08
N CYS A 298 -6.69 -17.60 -9.24
CA CYS A 298 -7.80 -18.34 -8.63
C CYS A 298 -7.77 -19.82 -9.04
N LEU A 299 -7.70 -20.10 -10.35
CA LEU A 299 -7.67 -21.46 -10.88
C LEU A 299 -6.42 -22.25 -10.47
N LYS A 300 -5.27 -21.57 -10.35
CA LYS A 300 -4.06 -22.17 -9.77
C LYS A 300 -4.33 -22.74 -8.37
N PHE A 301 -4.94 -21.96 -7.48
CA PHE A 301 -5.24 -22.40 -6.12
C PHE A 301 -6.37 -23.43 -6.09
N LEU A 302 -7.43 -23.23 -6.88
CA LEU A 302 -8.57 -24.14 -6.95
C LEU A 302 -8.12 -25.55 -7.38
N GLY A 303 -7.29 -25.64 -8.42
CA GLY A 303 -6.74 -26.92 -8.89
C GLY A 303 -5.77 -27.57 -7.90
N GLY A 304 -4.91 -26.76 -7.28
CA GLY A 304 -3.97 -27.24 -6.25
C GLY A 304 -4.65 -27.81 -5.01
N ARG A 305 -5.81 -27.26 -4.62
CA ARG A 305 -6.59 -27.72 -3.45
C ARG A 305 -7.47 -28.94 -3.75
N HIS A 306 -7.97 -29.09 -4.98
CA HIS A 306 -8.94 -30.13 -5.33
C HIS A 306 -8.45 -31.10 -6.42
N PRO A 307 -7.23 -31.66 -6.33
CA PRO A 307 -6.66 -32.45 -7.42
C PRO A 307 -7.47 -33.72 -7.74
N THR A 308 -8.11 -34.32 -6.74
CA THR A 308 -8.95 -35.52 -6.88
C THR A 308 -10.28 -35.24 -7.58
N LEU A 309 -10.85 -34.05 -7.38
CA LEU A 309 -12.10 -33.62 -8.03
C LEU A 309 -11.85 -33.17 -9.48
N VAL A 310 -10.68 -32.60 -9.76
CA VAL A 310 -10.28 -32.19 -11.12
C VAL A 310 -9.96 -33.41 -12.01
N LEU A 311 -9.34 -34.46 -11.47
CA LEU A 311 -8.94 -35.65 -12.24
C LEU A 311 -10.02 -36.21 -13.19
N PRO A 312 -11.27 -36.48 -12.76
CA PRO A 312 -12.31 -37.00 -13.65
C PRO A 312 -12.79 -35.98 -14.70
N LEU A 313 -12.52 -34.68 -14.54
CA LEU A 313 -12.90 -33.63 -15.49
C LEU A 313 -11.87 -33.47 -16.62
N VAL A 314 -10.62 -33.90 -16.41
CA VAL A 314 -9.51 -33.68 -17.37
C VAL A 314 -9.85 -34.10 -18.80
N PRO A 315 -10.44 -35.28 -19.07
CA PRO A 315 -10.73 -35.69 -20.44
C PRO A 315 -11.76 -34.79 -21.14
N GLU A 316 -12.74 -34.29 -20.38
CA GLU A 316 -13.77 -33.37 -20.86
C GLU A 316 -13.18 -31.98 -21.13
N LEU A 317 -12.40 -31.46 -20.17
CA LEU A 317 -11.80 -30.13 -20.25
C LEU A 317 -10.73 -29.99 -21.34
N LEU A 318 -9.96 -31.05 -21.58
CA LEU A 318 -9.00 -31.10 -22.69
C LEU A 318 -9.64 -31.47 -24.03
N GLY A 319 -10.93 -31.80 -24.04
CA GLY A 319 -11.62 -32.28 -25.24
C GLY A 319 -10.99 -33.55 -25.80
N THR A 320 -10.44 -34.44 -24.97
CA THR A 320 -9.80 -35.67 -25.46
C THR A 320 -10.87 -36.71 -25.79
N HIS A 321 -10.81 -37.29 -26.99
CA HIS A 321 -11.67 -38.40 -27.37
C HIS A 321 -10.84 -39.70 -27.47
N PRO A 322 -11.31 -40.84 -26.96
CA PRO A 322 -10.51 -42.09 -26.94
C PRO A 322 -10.08 -42.61 -28.32
N PHE A 323 -10.77 -42.19 -29.38
CA PHE A 323 -10.58 -42.71 -30.74
C PHE A 323 -10.28 -41.64 -31.79
N PHE A 324 -10.44 -40.35 -31.46
CA PHE A 324 -10.31 -39.26 -32.43
C PHE A 324 -9.39 -38.18 -31.87
N ASP A 325 -8.49 -37.71 -32.73
CA ASP A 325 -7.69 -36.53 -32.42
C ASP A 325 -8.57 -35.29 -32.57
N THR A 326 -8.78 -34.57 -31.47
CA THR A 326 -9.43 -33.27 -31.49
C THR A 326 -8.45 -32.19 -31.96
N PRO A 327 -8.95 -31.14 -32.62
CA PRO A 327 -8.10 -30.05 -33.07
C PRO A 327 -7.38 -29.41 -31.88
N GLU A 328 -6.08 -29.14 -32.05
CA GLU A 328 -5.24 -28.49 -31.05
C GLU A 328 -5.78 -27.09 -30.75
N PRO A 329 -6.12 -26.76 -29.48
CA PRO A 329 -6.58 -25.44 -29.10
C PRO A 329 -5.49 -24.37 -29.27
N ASP A 330 -5.91 -23.12 -29.48
CA ASP A 330 -5.00 -21.99 -29.61
C ASP A 330 -4.34 -21.63 -28.27
N MET A 331 -3.03 -21.40 -28.29
CA MET A 331 -2.26 -20.99 -27.12
C MET A 331 -2.38 -19.50 -26.81
N ASP A 332 -2.96 -18.71 -27.72
CA ASP A 332 -3.29 -17.30 -27.49
C ASP A 332 -4.68 -17.14 -26.82
N ASP A 333 -5.48 -18.20 -26.73
CA ASP A 333 -6.79 -18.16 -26.07
C ASP A 333 -6.63 -18.14 -24.53
N PRO A 334 -7.01 -17.04 -23.84
CA PRO A 334 -6.86 -16.95 -22.40
C PRO A 334 -7.77 -17.91 -21.63
N ALA A 335 -8.87 -18.38 -22.23
CA ALA A 335 -9.75 -19.38 -21.64
C ALA A 335 -9.10 -20.77 -21.62
N TYR A 336 -8.44 -21.16 -22.71
CA TYR A 336 -7.68 -22.41 -22.75
C TYR A 336 -6.48 -22.40 -21.78
N ILE A 337 -5.74 -21.28 -21.69
CA ILE A 337 -4.66 -21.14 -20.70
C ILE A 337 -5.20 -21.31 -19.27
N ALA A 338 -6.36 -20.73 -18.96
CA ALA A 338 -7.02 -20.87 -17.67
C ALA A 338 -7.30 -22.35 -17.32
N VAL A 339 -7.81 -23.12 -18.28
CA VAL A 339 -8.02 -24.58 -18.12
C VAL A 339 -6.71 -25.32 -17.86
N LEU A 340 -5.66 -25.03 -18.63
CA LEU A 340 -4.34 -25.65 -18.43
C LEU A 340 -3.73 -25.31 -17.06
N VAL A 341 -3.88 -24.06 -16.59
CA VAL A 341 -3.42 -23.65 -15.26
C VAL A 341 -4.11 -24.46 -14.16
N LEU A 342 -5.43 -24.67 -14.25
CA LEU A 342 -6.18 -25.51 -13.32
C LEU A 342 -5.62 -26.95 -13.30
N ILE A 343 -5.50 -27.55 -14.49
CA ILE A 343 -5.08 -28.96 -14.66
C ILE A 343 -3.65 -29.17 -14.18
N PHE A 344 -2.70 -28.31 -14.56
CA PHE A 344 -1.30 -28.47 -14.16
C PHE A 344 -1.09 -28.27 -12.65
N ASN A 345 -1.87 -27.40 -12.01
CA ASN A 345 -1.82 -27.27 -10.56
C ASN A 345 -2.41 -28.50 -9.84
N ALA A 346 -3.46 -29.10 -10.37
CA ALA A 346 -4.00 -30.37 -9.88
C ALA A 346 -3.02 -31.55 -10.10
N ALA A 347 -2.35 -31.60 -11.25
CA ALA A 347 -1.41 -32.66 -11.62
C ALA A 347 -0.18 -32.72 -10.70
N LYS A 348 0.18 -31.62 -10.02
CA LYS A 348 1.28 -31.59 -9.05
C LYS A 348 1.10 -32.62 -7.94
N SER A 349 -0.14 -32.79 -7.48
CA SER A 349 -0.52 -33.70 -6.39
C SER A 349 -1.15 -35.00 -6.89
N CYS A 350 -1.34 -35.14 -8.21
CA CYS A 350 -2.01 -36.29 -8.82
C CYS A 350 -1.11 -36.94 -9.90
N PRO A 351 -0.29 -37.94 -9.55
CA PRO A 351 0.69 -38.53 -10.47
C PRO A 351 0.07 -39.32 -11.63
N THR A 352 -1.21 -39.68 -11.55
CA THR A 352 -1.95 -40.36 -12.63
C THR A 352 -2.47 -39.39 -13.69
N MET A 353 -2.56 -38.10 -13.38
CA MET A 353 -3.14 -37.09 -14.27
C MET A 353 -2.36 -36.92 -15.59
N PRO A 354 -1.00 -36.95 -15.61
CA PRO A 354 -0.25 -36.89 -16.86
C PRO A 354 -0.52 -38.04 -17.84
N ALA A 355 -1.07 -39.17 -17.38
CA ALA A 355 -1.45 -40.27 -18.27
C ALA A 355 -2.68 -39.93 -19.14
N LEU A 356 -3.40 -38.86 -18.81
CA LEU A 356 -4.56 -38.36 -19.56
C LEU A 356 -4.19 -37.26 -20.56
N PHE A 357 -2.93 -36.83 -20.60
CA PHE A 357 -2.48 -35.73 -21.43
C PHE A 357 -2.19 -36.21 -22.86
N SER A 358 -2.54 -35.36 -23.83
CA SER A 358 -2.13 -35.53 -25.23
C SER A 358 -0.70 -35.02 -25.44
N ASP A 359 -0.12 -35.33 -26.60
CA ASP A 359 1.21 -34.85 -26.99
C ASP A 359 1.30 -33.32 -27.01
N HIS A 360 0.25 -32.63 -27.47
CA HIS A 360 0.22 -31.16 -27.47
C HIS A 360 0.11 -30.60 -26.05
N THR A 361 -0.62 -31.25 -25.12
CA THR A 361 -0.68 -30.80 -23.72
C THR A 361 0.71 -30.80 -23.06
N PHE A 362 1.58 -31.77 -23.38
CA PHE A 362 2.97 -31.76 -22.91
C PHE A 362 3.80 -30.62 -23.50
N ARG A 363 3.59 -30.27 -24.78
CA ARG A 363 4.23 -29.10 -25.41
C ARG A 363 3.75 -27.80 -24.77
N HIS A 364 2.44 -27.66 -24.58
CA HIS A 364 1.82 -26.51 -23.92
C HIS A 364 2.31 -26.36 -22.48
N TYR A 365 2.45 -27.47 -21.74
CA TYR A 365 3.07 -27.47 -20.42
C TYR A 365 4.49 -26.90 -20.45
N ALA A 366 5.34 -27.36 -21.37
CA ALA A 366 6.72 -26.88 -21.47
C ALA A 366 6.77 -25.37 -21.75
N TYR A 367 5.96 -24.91 -22.71
CA TYR A 367 5.86 -23.49 -23.03
C TYR A 367 5.37 -22.65 -21.83
N LEU A 368 4.24 -23.02 -21.22
CA LEU A 368 3.67 -22.29 -20.09
C LEU A 368 4.55 -22.37 -18.83
N ARG A 369 5.34 -23.43 -18.67
CA ARG A 369 6.30 -23.52 -17.56
C ARG A 369 7.42 -22.50 -17.71
N ASP A 370 7.83 -22.20 -18.93
CA ASP A 370 8.89 -21.22 -19.21
C ASP A 370 8.35 -19.79 -19.23
N SER A 371 7.15 -19.55 -19.78
CA SER A 371 6.53 -18.22 -19.87
C SER A 371 5.77 -17.79 -18.61
N LEU A 372 5.05 -18.70 -17.96
CA LEU A 372 4.17 -18.46 -16.80
C LEU A 372 4.58 -19.30 -15.57
N TRP A 373 5.86 -19.30 -15.24
CA TRP A 373 6.44 -20.09 -14.13
C TRP A 373 5.79 -19.86 -12.76
N HIS A 374 5.25 -18.66 -12.52
CA HIS A 374 4.59 -18.31 -11.26
C HIS A 374 3.18 -18.91 -11.14
N LEU A 375 2.55 -19.32 -12.25
CA LEU A 375 1.25 -19.98 -12.30
C LEU A 375 1.36 -21.49 -12.48
N VAL A 376 2.34 -21.97 -13.24
CA VAL A 376 2.48 -23.39 -13.62
C VAL A 376 3.57 -24.10 -12.82
N PRO A 377 3.25 -25.13 -12.03
CA PRO A 377 4.24 -25.81 -11.20
C PRO A 377 5.14 -26.79 -11.97
N PRO A 378 6.31 -27.17 -11.42
CA PRO A 378 7.10 -28.27 -11.94
C PRO A 378 6.37 -29.61 -11.74
N LEU A 379 6.19 -30.37 -12.82
CA LEU A 379 5.54 -31.68 -12.83
C LEU A 379 6.55 -32.79 -13.08
N ARG A 380 6.31 -33.96 -12.47
CA ARG A 380 7.08 -35.18 -12.71
C ARG A 380 6.47 -35.95 -13.87
N LEU A 381 6.85 -35.59 -15.10
CA LEU A 381 6.30 -36.19 -16.32
C LEU A 381 7.07 -37.46 -16.72
N PRO A 382 6.38 -38.54 -17.14
CA PRO A 382 7.04 -39.75 -17.63
C PRO A 382 7.85 -39.43 -18.89
N GLY A 383 9.13 -39.83 -18.91
CA GLY A 383 10.03 -39.62 -20.06
C GLY A 383 11.00 -38.43 -19.94
N LYS A 384 10.79 -37.49 -19.01
CA LYS A 384 11.76 -36.42 -18.73
C LYS A 384 12.65 -36.84 -17.56
N LYS A 385 13.87 -37.33 -17.86
CA LYS A 385 14.93 -37.37 -16.85
C LYS A 385 15.13 -35.93 -16.41
N ILE A 386 14.81 -35.64 -15.15
CA ILE A 386 15.17 -34.38 -14.51
C ILE A 386 16.69 -34.34 -14.59
N ALA A 387 17.24 -33.59 -15.54
CA ALA A 387 18.59 -33.06 -15.37
C ALA A 387 18.48 -32.27 -14.08
N SER A 388 19.04 -32.85 -13.02
CA SER A 388 19.17 -32.23 -11.72
C SER A 388 19.90 -30.91 -11.94
N SER A 389 19.15 -29.82 -12.12
CA SER A 389 19.58 -28.54 -11.61
C SER A 389 19.79 -28.77 -10.12
N SER A 390 21.07 -28.85 -9.74
CA SER A 390 21.60 -28.64 -8.39
C SER A 390 20.61 -28.93 -7.26
N GLY A 391 20.84 -30.03 -6.55
CA GLY A 391 20.33 -30.17 -5.18
C GLY A 391 20.68 -28.93 -4.35
N PRO A 392 20.04 -28.73 -3.18
CA PRO A 392 20.27 -27.55 -2.36
C PRO A 392 21.77 -27.44 -2.11
N ALA A 393 22.39 -26.47 -2.78
CA ALA A 393 23.80 -26.20 -2.61
C ALA A 393 24.00 -25.92 -1.13
N SER A 394 24.93 -26.66 -0.55
CA SER A 394 25.46 -26.43 0.77
C SER A 394 25.61 -24.93 1.01
N LEU A 395 25.05 -24.45 2.12
CA LEU A 395 25.15 -23.09 2.64
C LEU A 395 26.62 -22.66 2.74
N THR A 396 27.17 -22.21 1.63
CA THR A 396 28.41 -21.47 1.54
C THR A 396 27.99 -20.10 1.06
N LEU A 397 28.37 -19.08 1.83
CA LEU A 397 28.28 -17.66 1.47
C LEU A 397 29.19 -17.44 0.26
N GLN A 398 28.75 -17.84 -0.93
CA GLN A 398 29.36 -17.41 -2.18
C GLN A 398 28.69 -16.08 -2.51
N GLU A 399 29.44 -14.99 -2.41
CA GLU A 399 29.00 -13.67 -2.87
C GLU A 399 28.57 -13.80 -4.35
N ASP A 400 27.45 -13.17 -4.71
CA ASP A 400 26.89 -13.25 -6.06
C ASP A 400 27.93 -12.67 -7.05
N PRO A 401 28.35 -13.40 -8.10
CA PRO A 401 29.33 -12.91 -9.07
C PRO A 401 28.90 -11.59 -9.73
N SER A 402 27.58 -11.33 -9.78
CA SER A 402 27.00 -10.09 -10.29
C SER A 402 27.26 -8.92 -9.34
N GLN A 403 27.19 -9.16 -8.03
CA GLN A 403 27.48 -8.18 -6.99
C GLN A 403 28.99 -7.87 -6.92
N GLU A 404 29.84 -8.88 -7.04
CA GLU A 404 31.30 -8.70 -7.13
C GLU A 404 31.69 -7.83 -8.33
N PHE A 405 31.10 -8.08 -9.51
CA PHE A 405 31.36 -7.27 -10.72
C PHE A 405 30.99 -5.80 -10.52
N LEU A 406 29.84 -5.51 -9.89
CA LEU A 406 29.39 -4.16 -9.59
C LEU A 406 30.37 -3.45 -8.65
N GLN A 407 30.76 -4.12 -7.57
CA GLN A 407 31.71 -3.57 -6.59
C GLN A 407 33.08 -3.29 -7.23
N GLN A 408 33.63 -4.26 -7.97
CA GLN A 408 34.91 -4.10 -8.66
C GLN A 408 34.89 -2.97 -9.70
N SER A 409 33.76 -2.79 -10.40
CA SER A 409 33.58 -1.71 -11.38
C SER A 409 33.65 -0.33 -10.72
N LEU A 410 33.04 -0.18 -9.54
CA LEU A 410 33.09 1.05 -8.77
C LEU A 410 34.46 1.28 -8.15
N GLU A 411 35.04 0.27 -7.50
CA GLU A 411 36.39 0.32 -6.93
C GLU A 411 37.43 0.71 -7.98
N ARG A 412 37.29 0.23 -9.23
CA ARG A 412 38.17 0.61 -10.35
C ARG A 412 38.12 2.11 -10.64
N VAL A 413 36.93 2.72 -10.63
CA VAL A 413 36.77 4.17 -10.84
C VAL A 413 37.39 4.95 -9.69
N PHE A 414 37.22 4.49 -8.45
CA PHE A 414 37.79 5.15 -7.27
C PHE A 414 39.32 5.00 -7.17
N SER A 415 39.87 3.84 -7.57
CA SER A 415 41.31 3.58 -7.48
C SER A 415 42.12 4.32 -8.54
N LEU A 416 41.49 4.67 -9.66
CA LEU A 416 42.16 5.29 -10.82
C LEU A 416 41.86 6.80 -10.96
N GLN A 417 41.56 7.50 -9.86
CA GLN A 417 41.25 8.94 -9.86
C GLN A 417 42.41 9.87 -10.25
N HIS A 418 43.64 9.36 -10.32
CA HIS A 418 44.85 10.13 -10.63
C HIS A 418 45.26 10.07 -12.11
N LEU A 419 44.38 9.57 -12.97
CA LEU A 419 44.60 9.60 -14.42
C LEU A 419 44.56 11.04 -14.94
N ASP A 420 45.06 11.21 -16.17
CA ASP A 420 44.90 12.45 -16.88
C ASP A 420 43.39 12.76 -17.11
N PRO A 421 43.02 14.04 -17.33
CA PRO A 421 41.62 14.43 -17.48
C PRO A 421 40.89 13.69 -18.61
N GLN A 422 41.59 13.28 -19.67
CA GLN A 422 41.00 12.53 -20.77
C GLN A 422 40.82 11.05 -20.40
N GLY A 423 41.84 10.40 -19.83
CA GLY A 423 41.73 9.02 -19.33
C GLY A 423 40.63 8.84 -18.28
N THR A 424 40.43 9.83 -17.40
CA THR A 424 39.35 9.82 -16.40
C THR A 424 37.97 9.89 -17.05
N GLN A 425 37.81 10.70 -18.11
CA GLN A 425 36.54 10.82 -18.82
C GLN A 425 36.19 9.53 -19.58
N GLU A 426 37.16 8.95 -20.28
CA GLU A 426 36.97 7.69 -21.02
C GLU A 426 36.61 6.56 -20.05
N LEU A 427 37.30 6.45 -18.90
CA LEU A 427 36.98 5.47 -17.87
C LEU A 427 35.55 5.62 -17.36
N LEU A 428 35.11 6.83 -17.03
CA LEU A 428 33.73 7.08 -16.60
C LEU A 428 32.72 6.72 -17.69
N GLU A 429 32.98 7.08 -18.95
CA GLU A 429 32.09 6.74 -20.07
C GLU A 429 31.95 5.23 -20.29
N PHE A 430 33.03 4.46 -20.15
CA PHE A 430 32.99 3.00 -20.22
C PHE A 430 32.22 2.41 -19.04
N THR A 431 32.57 2.81 -17.80
CA THR A 431 31.88 2.27 -16.61
C THR A 431 30.40 2.61 -16.59
N ILE A 432 30.00 3.82 -17.01
CA ILE A 432 28.57 4.18 -17.12
C ILE A 432 27.84 3.24 -18.08
N ARG A 433 28.44 2.94 -19.23
CA ARG A 433 27.86 2.04 -20.24
C ARG A 433 27.77 0.61 -19.74
N ASP A 434 28.81 0.13 -19.07
CA ASP A 434 28.85 -1.22 -18.50
C ASP A 434 27.81 -1.37 -17.39
N LEU A 435 27.65 -0.37 -16.51
CA LEU A 435 26.64 -0.37 -15.45
C LEU A 435 25.21 -0.30 -16.01
N GLN A 436 24.97 0.53 -17.03
CA GLN A 436 23.67 0.56 -17.71
C GLN A 436 23.33 -0.79 -18.33
N ARG A 437 24.30 -1.40 -19.03
CA ARG A 437 24.11 -2.71 -19.64
C ARG A 437 23.92 -3.81 -18.59
N PHE A 438 24.62 -3.73 -17.47
CA PHE A 438 24.46 -4.64 -16.35
C PHE A 438 23.04 -4.53 -15.74
N GLY A 439 22.52 -3.32 -15.55
CA GLY A 439 21.17 -3.10 -15.06
C GLY A 439 20.07 -3.63 -16.00
N GLU A 440 20.29 -3.58 -17.32
CA GLU A 440 19.39 -4.20 -18.31
C GLU A 440 19.36 -5.73 -18.22
N LEU A 441 20.46 -6.35 -17.77
CA LEU A 441 20.60 -7.81 -17.72
C LEU A 441 20.22 -8.42 -16.37
N GLN A 442 20.37 -7.67 -15.27
CA GLN A 442 20.14 -8.14 -13.90
C GLN A 442 19.05 -7.31 -13.22
N SER A 443 17.81 -7.79 -13.24
CA SER A 443 16.65 -7.09 -12.66
C SER A 443 16.82 -6.76 -11.17
N ASP A 444 17.41 -7.67 -10.41
CA ASP A 444 17.48 -7.57 -8.95
C ASP A 444 18.48 -6.48 -8.50
N LEU A 445 19.55 -6.28 -9.27
CA LEU A 445 20.61 -5.30 -9.00
C LEU A 445 20.46 -4.05 -9.89
N ALA A 446 19.42 -3.99 -10.74
CA ALA A 446 19.19 -2.91 -11.70
C ALA A 446 19.13 -1.54 -11.01
N GLY A 447 18.44 -1.46 -9.86
CA GLY A 447 18.32 -0.21 -9.10
C GLY A 447 19.66 0.32 -8.61
N MET A 448 20.57 -0.56 -8.15
CA MET A 448 21.92 -0.16 -7.73
C MET A 448 22.78 0.26 -8.92
N ALA A 449 22.72 -0.50 -10.02
CA ALA A 449 23.47 -0.20 -11.23
C ALA A 449 23.04 1.15 -11.84
N ASP A 450 21.74 1.41 -11.93
CA ASP A 450 21.16 2.68 -12.38
C ASP A 450 21.57 3.84 -11.47
N PHE A 451 21.51 3.65 -10.15
CA PHE A 451 21.88 4.65 -9.16
C PHE A 451 23.37 5.02 -9.26
N SER A 452 24.25 4.01 -9.34
CA SER A 452 25.68 4.20 -9.58
C SER A 452 25.97 4.88 -10.90
N ALA A 453 25.33 4.43 -11.98
CA ALA A 453 25.51 5.03 -13.30
C ALA A 453 25.06 6.50 -13.33
N ALA A 454 23.96 6.85 -12.64
CA ALA A 454 23.50 8.23 -12.51
C ALA A 454 24.52 9.09 -11.77
N TYR A 455 25.09 8.61 -10.66
CA TYR A 455 26.15 9.31 -9.93
C TYR A 455 27.39 9.55 -10.80
N LEU A 456 27.88 8.51 -11.49
CA LEU A 456 29.03 8.62 -12.39
C LEU A 456 28.75 9.56 -13.56
N ARG A 457 27.51 9.58 -14.09
CA ARG A 457 27.08 10.55 -15.11
C ARG A 457 27.16 11.98 -14.58
N CYS A 458 26.69 12.25 -13.37
CA CYS A 458 26.83 13.57 -12.72
C CYS A 458 28.30 14.00 -12.62
N GLN A 459 29.17 13.09 -12.18
CA GLN A 459 30.61 13.36 -12.09
C GLN A 459 31.24 13.63 -13.47
N LEU A 460 30.88 12.84 -14.49
CA LEU A 460 31.36 13.03 -15.86
C LEU A 460 30.94 14.39 -16.42
N LEU A 461 29.69 14.80 -16.21
CA LEU A 461 29.18 16.11 -16.62
C LEU A 461 29.93 17.24 -15.91
N LEU A 462 30.19 17.10 -14.62
CA LEU A 462 30.95 18.08 -13.84
C LEU A 462 32.38 18.23 -14.36
N ILE A 463 33.09 17.12 -14.61
CA ILE A 463 34.45 17.13 -15.16
C ILE A 463 34.47 17.76 -16.56
N LYS A 464 33.50 17.42 -17.43
CA LYS A 464 33.36 18.02 -18.76
C LYS A 464 33.13 19.53 -18.69
N ALA A 465 32.33 20.01 -17.74
CA ALA A 465 32.07 21.43 -17.55
C ALA A 465 33.29 22.21 -16.99
N LEU A 466 34.15 21.56 -16.20
CA LEU A 466 35.32 22.19 -15.57
C LEU A 466 36.59 22.22 -16.45
N GLN A 467 36.57 21.56 -17.62
CA GLN A 467 37.71 21.44 -18.53
C GLN A 467 38.41 22.78 -18.85
N GLU A 468 39.74 22.76 -18.84
CA GLU A 468 40.60 23.96 -18.89
C GLU A 468 40.36 24.89 -20.07
N LYS A 469 40.13 24.32 -21.26
CA LYS A 469 39.92 25.06 -22.52
C LYS A 469 38.71 26.00 -22.45
N LEU A 470 37.70 25.70 -21.62
CA LEU A 470 36.49 26.51 -21.49
C LEU A 470 36.73 27.88 -20.84
N TRP A 471 37.66 27.93 -19.90
CA TRP A 471 37.71 29.01 -18.91
C TRP A 471 38.83 30.02 -19.13
N ASN A 472 39.70 29.77 -20.12
CA ASN A 472 40.84 30.60 -20.47
C ASN A 472 40.52 31.68 -21.52
N VAL A 473 39.33 31.63 -22.13
CA VAL A 473 38.82 32.64 -23.08
C VAL A 473 37.99 33.70 -22.35
N ALA A 474 37.95 34.95 -22.84
CA ALA A 474 37.11 36.00 -22.27
C ALA A 474 35.61 35.65 -22.36
N ALA A 475 34.87 35.85 -21.27
CA ALA A 475 33.45 35.49 -21.14
C ALA A 475 32.52 35.97 -22.28
N PRO A 476 32.68 37.17 -22.85
CA PRO A 476 31.85 37.65 -23.97
C PRO A 476 31.99 36.86 -25.28
N LEU A 477 33.13 36.19 -25.48
CA LEU A 477 33.49 35.58 -26.76
C LEU A 477 33.13 34.09 -26.82
N TYR A 478 32.52 33.55 -25.76
CA TYR A 478 32.42 32.10 -25.55
C TYR A 478 31.04 31.66 -25.05
N VAL A 479 29.99 32.25 -25.61
CA VAL A 479 28.57 32.10 -25.19
C VAL A 479 28.08 30.65 -25.27
N LYS A 480 28.42 29.91 -26.33
CA LYS A 480 27.95 28.53 -26.55
C LYS A 480 28.41 27.56 -25.47
N GLN A 481 29.66 27.67 -25.00
CA GLN A 481 30.19 26.74 -23.98
C GLN A 481 29.75 27.12 -22.56
N ASN A 482 29.51 28.42 -22.28
CA ASN A 482 28.84 28.83 -21.04
C ASN A 482 27.42 28.26 -20.95
N ALA A 483 26.69 28.21 -22.07
CA ALA A 483 25.37 27.58 -22.13
C ALA A 483 25.43 26.06 -21.87
N LEU A 484 26.46 25.37 -22.37
CA LEU A 484 26.68 23.95 -22.10
C LEU A 484 27.01 23.68 -20.62
N ALA A 485 27.85 24.51 -19.99
CA ALA A 485 28.16 24.39 -18.57
C ALA A 485 26.93 24.64 -17.69
N LEU A 486 26.08 25.61 -18.07
CA LEU A 486 24.82 25.88 -17.39
C LEU A 486 23.82 24.73 -17.56
N ALA A 487 23.72 24.16 -18.77
CA ALA A 487 22.90 22.98 -19.03
C ALA A 487 23.38 21.76 -18.24
N ALA A 488 24.70 21.55 -18.16
CA ALA A 488 25.29 20.49 -17.34
C ALA A 488 24.97 20.68 -15.85
N ALA A 489 25.09 21.90 -15.31
CA ALA A 489 24.71 22.19 -13.92
C ALA A 489 23.23 21.88 -13.65
N ARG A 490 22.32 22.26 -14.57
CA ARG A 490 20.89 21.93 -14.45
C ARG A 490 20.62 20.43 -14.51
N GLN A 491 21.30 19.73 -15.43
CA GLN A 491 21.16 18.28 -15.55
C GLN A 491 21.65 17.55 -14.28
N ILE A 492 22.77 17.98 -13.69
CA ILE A 492 23.26 17.42 -12.42
C ILE A 492 22.26 17.69 -11.29
N MET A 493 21.68 18.90 -11.22
CA MET A 493 20.62 19.21 -10.24
C MET A 493 19.42 18.27 -10.40
N GLU A 494 18.91 18.10 -11.63
CA GLU A 494 17.78 17.21 -11.91
C GLU A 494 18.08 15.75 -11.55
N GLU A 495 19.23 15.23 -11.97
CA GLU A 495 19.64 13.84 -11.67
C GLU A 495 19.87 13.62 -10.17
N THR A 496 20.45 14.59 -9.44
CA THR A 496 20.58 14.47 -7.97
C THR A 496 19.23 14.47 -7.26
N TYR A 497 18.24 15.21 -7.75
CA TYR A 497 16.86 15.10 -7.23
C TYR A 497 16.23 13.75 -7.55
N LYS A 498 16.41 13.22 -8.76
CA LYS A 498 15.97 11.85 -9.10
C LYS A 498 16.61 10.81 -8.20
N MET A 499 17.92 10.90 -7.96
CA MET A 499 18.65 9.98 -7.09
C MET A 499 18.15 10.01 -5.64
N GLU A 500 17.82 11.19 -5.10
CA GLU A 500 17.32 11.32 -3.74
C GLU A 500 15.88 10.82 -3.59
N PHE A 501 15.02 11.12 -4.57
CA PHE A 501 13.58 10.91 -4.41
C PHE A 501 13.02 9.71 -5.16
N MET A 502 13.58 9.30 -6.31
CA MET A 502 13.06 8.15 -7.07
C MET A 502 13.52 6.80 -6.53
N TYR A 503 14.55 6.77 -5.70
CA TYR A 503 15.09 5.52 -5.16
C TYR A 503 14.62 5.31 -3.73
N SER A 504 14.34 4.05 -3.38
CA SER A 504 14.05 3.62 -2.02
C SER A 504 15.30 3.02 -1.38
N ASN A 505 15.33 2.98 -0.05
CA ASN A 505 16.45 2.49 0.76
C ASN A 505 17.79 3.24 0.55
N VAL A 506 17.72 4.53 0.22
CA VAL A 506 18.89 5.39 0.19
C VAL A 506 19.28 5.74 1.63
N GLU A 507 20.49 5.32 2.03
CA GLU A 507 21.04 5.56 3.37
C GLU A 507 21.54 6.99 3.54
N HIS A 508 21.63 7.43 4.80
CA HIS A 508 22.09 8.78 5.16
C HIS A 508 23.43 9.16 4.51
N ARG A 509 24.38 8.21 4.41
CA ARG A 509 25.68 8.41 3.75
C ARG A 509 25.55 8.80 2.27
N GLN A 510 24.65 8.15 1.54
CA GLN A 510 24.40 8.44 0.13
C GLN A 510 23.69 9.78 -0.03
N VAL A 511 22.73 10.09 0.85
CA VAL A 511 22.04 11.38 0.88
C VAL A 511 23.05 12.53 1.01
N VAL A 512 24.00 12.46 1.94
CA VAL A 512 25.03 13.50 2.10
C VAL A 512 25.87 13.68 0.82
N ILE A 513 26.25 12.58 0.15
CA ILE A 513 27.02 12.61 -1.10
C ILE A 513 26.20 13.21 -2.26
N ILE A 514 24.90 12.92 -2.33
CA ILE A 514 23.99 13.51 -3.33
C ILE A 514 23.84 15.02 -3.09
N HIS A 515 23.64 15.45 -1.84
CA HIS A 515 23.56 16.86 -1.48
C HIS A 515 24.88 17.58 -1.74
N HIS A 516 26.02 16.91 -1.53
CA HIS A 516 27.34 17.43 -1.90
C HIS A 516 27.47 17.67 -3.40
N MET A 517 27.08 16.69 -4.22
CA MET A 517 27.06 16.81 -5.69
C MET A 517 26.16 17.96 -6.15
N ARG A 518 25.01 18.12 -5.49
CA ARG A 518 24.07 19.22 -5.73
C ARG A 518 24.73 20.58 -5.42
N LEU A 519 25.44 20.69 -4.31
CA LEU A 519 26.16 21.92 -3.96
C LEU A 519 27.28 22.25 -4.96
N GLN A 520 27.99 21.24 -5.48
CA GLN A 520 28.96 21.41 -6.57
C GLN A 520 28.30 21.94 -7.86
N ALA A 521 27.11 21.43 -8.21
CA ALA A 521 26.34 21.91 -9.36
C ALA A 521 25.87 23.36 -9.18
N LYS A 522 25.40 23.73 -7.98
CA LYS A 522 25.04 25.12 -7.65
C LYS A 522 26.24 26.06 -7.69
N ALA A 523 27.40 25.60 -7.21
CA ALA A 523 28.65 26.35 -7.32
C ALA A 523 29.04 26.58 -8.79
N LEU A 524 28.93 25.55 -9.64
CA LEU A 524 29.16 25.66 -11.08
C LEU A 524 28.19 26.65 -11.74
N GLN A 525 26.89 26.58 -11.41
CA GLN A 525 25.88 27.52 -11.88
C GLN A 525 26.20 28.96 -11.47
N LEU A 526 26.62 29.19 -10.22
CA LEU A 526 27.04 30.50 -9.73
C LEU A 526 28.24 31.04 -10.53
N ILE A 527 29.27 30.21 -10.74
CA ILE A 527 30.47 30.58 -11.51
C ILE A 527 30.09 31.02 -12.93
N VAL A 528 29.22 30.27 -13.62
CA VAL A 528 28.78 30.62 -14.99
C VAL A 528 27.93 31.90 -14.97
N THR A 529 27.00 32.02 -14.02
CA THR A 529 26.06 33.15 -13.94
C THR A 529 26.83 34.46 -13.71
N VAL A 530 27.72 34.52 -12.72
CA VAL A 530 28.54 35.70 -12.42
C VAL A 530 29.46 36.05 -13.58
N ARG A 531 29.96 35.05 -14.32
CA ARG A 531 30.79 35.25 -15.52
C ARG A 531 30.01 35.85 -16.69
N THR A 532 28.70 35.62 -16.79
CA THR A 532 27.85 36.09 -17.89
C THR A 532 27.12 37.41 -17.59
N THR A 533 26.85 37.72 -16.32
CA THR A 533 26.12 38.93 -15.91
C THR A 533 26.96 40.19 -16.12
N ARG A 534 26.39 41.21 -16.78
CA ARG A 534 27.00 42.54 -16.94
C ARG A 534 26.22 43.57 -16.13
N GLY A 535 26.91 44.38 -15.32
CA GLY A 535 26.40 45.66 -14.79
C GLY A 535 25.78 45.65 -13.37
N VAL A 536 25.29 44.51 -12.87
CA VAL A 536 24.75 44.40 -11.50
C VAL A 536 25.66 43.51 -10.66
N GLU A 537 26.06 43.96 -9.46
CA GLU A 537 26.84 43.11 -8.55
C GLU A 537 25.97 41.93 -8.09
N PRO A 538 26.37 40.67 -8.34
CA PRO A 538 25.58 39.48 -8.02
C PRO A 538 25.64 39.10 -6.52
N LEU A 539 25.72 40.09 -5.63
CA LEU A 539 25.86 39.93 -4.18
C LEU A 539 24.79 39.00 -3.60
N GLY A 540 23.51 39.22 -3.94
CA GLY A 540 22.41 38.41 -3.42
C GLY A 540 22.46 36.93 -3.84
N ILE A 541 23.02 36.60 -5.01
CA ILE A 541 23.16 35.20 -5.45
C ILE A 541 24.31 34.51 -4.71
N CYS A 542 25.41 35.24 -4.46
CA CYS A 542 26.52 34.76 -3.64
C CYS A 542 26.09 34.54 -2.18
N GLU A 543 25.34 35.48 -1.60
CA GLU A 543 24.81 35.36 -0.22
C GLU A 543 23.88 34.17 -0.07
N LYS A 544 22.97 33.96 -1.02
CA LYS A 544 22.11 32.75 -1.06
C LYS A 544 22.93 31.47 -1.09
N PHE A 545 23.94 31.38 -1.97
CA PHE A 545 24.80 30.20 -2.03
C PHE A 545 25.53 29.95 -0.72
N LEU A 546 26.05 30.99 -0.05
CA LEU A 546 26.69 30.84 1.27
C LEU A 546 25.71 30.39 2.35
N GLN A 547 24.47 30.87 2.33
CA GLN A 547 23.42 30.39 3.24
C GLN A 547 23.11 28.90 3.02
N GLU A 548 23.16 28.41 1.78
CA GLU A 548 22.98 27.00 1.48
C GLU A 548 24.15 26.14 1.96
N VAL A 549 25.38 26.66 1.87
CA VAL A 549 26.57 26.01 2.44
C VAL A 549 26.43 25.88 3.95
N ASP A 550 25.99 26.95 4.64
CA ASP A 550 25.72 26.93 6.08
C ASP A 550 24.59 25.94 6.42
N SER A 551 23.53 25.88 5.60
CA SER A 551 22.45 24.92 5.78
C SER A 551 22.94 23.48 5.62
N PHE A 552 23.76 23.21 4.60
CA PHE A 552 24.38 21.90 4.39
C PHE A 552 25.20 21.51 5.62
N GLN A 553 26.04 22.42 6.11
CA GLN A 553 26.86 22.17 7.30
C GLN A 553 25.98 21.81 8.50
N ARG A 554 24.90 22.55 8.76
CA ARG A 554 23.99 22.30 9.90
C ARG A 554 23.24 20.97 9.78
N CYS A 555 22.82 20.59 8.57
CA CYS A 555 22.08 19.35 8.34
C CYS A 555 22.95 18.10 8.43
N PHE A 556 24.24 18.19 8.07
CA PHE A 556 25.13 17.03 7.92
C PHE A 556 26.38 17.10 8.82
N ILE A 557 26.26 17.68 10.01
CA ILE A 557 27.39 17.88 10.95
C ILE A 557 28.12 16.57 11.27
N SER A 558 27.37 15.47 11.45
CA SER A 558 27.89 14.16 11.86
C SER A 558 28.78 13.49 10.79
N GLU A 559 28.58 13.81 9.53
CA GLU A 559 29.20 13.14 8.38
C GLU A 559 30.38 13.92 7.79
N LEU A 560 30.51 15.21 8.12
CA LEU A 560 31.62 16.06 7.69
C LEU A 560 33.01 15.42 7.89
N PRO A 561 33.32 14.73 9.02
CA PRO A 561 34.63 14.11 9.20
C PRO A 561 34.96 13.01 8.18
N GLN A 562 33.94 12.40 7.55
CA GLN A 562 34.10 11.35 6.55
C GLN A 562 34.32 11.91 5.13
N MET A 563 34.20 13.23 4.95
CA MET A 563 34.27 13.92 3.65
C MET A 563 35.59 14.66 3.42
N GLN A 564 36.70 14.18 4.00
CA GLN A 564 38.00 14.84 3.91
C GLN A 564 38.47 15.03 2.47
N GLY A 565 38.98 16.23 2.16
CA GLY A 565 39.47 16.56 0.83
C GLY A 565 38.37 16.78 -0.23
N SER A 566 37.10 16.74 0.18
CA SER A 566 35.95 17.04 -0.67
C SER A 566 35.81 18.55 -0.93
N PHE A 567 34.90 18.92 -1.83
CA PHE A 567 34.59 20.32 -2.11
C PHE A 567 34.07 21.09 -0.89
N VAL A 568 33.12 20.51 -0.13
CA VAL A 568 32.52 21.12 1.07
C VAL A 568 33.56 21.30 2.16
N ASP A 569 34.37 20.27 2.43
CA ASP A 569 35.42 20.31 3.46
C ASP A 569 36.38 21.49 3.24
N LYS A 570 36.92 21.61 2.02
CA LYS A 570 37.77 22.72 1.61
C LYS A 570 37.05 24.07 1.60
N LEU A 571 35.74 24.07 1.31
CA LEU A 571 34.94 25.29 1.28
C LEU A 571 34.71 25.82 2.69
N LEU A 572 34.43 24.94 3.65
CA LEU A 572 34.23 25.27 5.06
C LEU A 572 35.48 25.88 5.69
N ASP A 573 36.66 25.35 5.39
CA ASP A 573 37.94 25.95 5.80
C ASP A 573 38.13 27.38 5.27
N LEU A 574 37.58 27.66 4.08
CA LEU A 574 37.68 28.95 3.41
C LEU A 574 36.50 29.89 3.70
N MET A 575 35.48 29.46 4.46
CA MET A 575 34.28 30.25 4.73
C MET A 575 34.55 31.65 5.31
N PRO A 576 35.44 31.83 6.31
CA PRO A 576 35.73 33.17 6.84
C PRO A 576 36.25 34.15 5.78
N ARG A 577 36.99 33.62 4.79
CA ARG A 577 37.52 34.41 3.66
C ARG A 577 36.44 34.65 2.60
N LEU A 578 35.53 33.72 2.37
CA LEU A 578 34.46 33.85 1.37
C LEU A 578 33.45 34.94 1.74
N VAL A 579 33.06 35.02 3.02
CA VAL A 579 32.09 36.01 3.53
C VAL A 579 32.58 37.45 3.37
N THR A 580 33.90 37.66 3.42
CA THR A 580 34.52 39.00 3.35
C THR A 580 35.00 39.37 1.94
N SER A 581 34.89 38.45 0.97
CA SER A 581 35.41 38.61 -0.38
C SER A 581 34.39 39.22 -1.34
N LYS A 582 34.87 39.97 -2.34
CA LYS A 582 34.02 40.44 -3.44
C LYS A 582 33.53 39.26 -4.29
N PRO A 583 32.36 39.32 -4.95
CA PRO A 583 31.82 38.23 -5.77
C PRO A 583 32.79 37.66 -6.82
N SER A 584 33.63 38.51 -7.42
CA SER A 584 34.65 38.10 -8.39
C SER A 584 35.75 37.22 -7.77
N GLU A 585 36.13 37.49 -6.52
CA GLU A 585 37.10 36.69 -5.77
C GLU A 585 36.48 35.39 -5.26
N VAL A 586 35.21 35.44 -4.81
CA VAL A 586 34.43 34.24 -4.44
C VAL A 586 34.39 33.24 -5.59
N VAL A 587 34.05 33.68 -6.81
CA VAL A 587 33.99 32.82 -8.00
C VAL A 587 35.35 32.23 -8.36
N LYS A 588 36.45 33.00 -8.22
CA LYS A 588 37.80 32.47 -8.43
C LYS A 588 38.15 31.38 -7.42
N ILE A 589 37.84 31.59 -6.15
CA ILE A 589 38.06 30.60 -5.08
C ILE A 589 37.23 29.34 -5.38
N LEU A 590 35.93 29.47 -5.64
CA LEU A 590 35.05 28.34 -5.96
C LEU A 590 35.54 27.52 -7.15
N ARG A 591 35.99 28.19 -8.23
CA ARG A 591 36.55 27.51 -9.41
C ARG A 591 37.80 26.70 -9.06
N VAL A 592 38.71 27.26 -8.27
CA VAL A 592 39.93 26.55 -7.85
C VAL A 592 39.57 25.37 -6.95
N THR A 593 38.68 25.58 -5.98
CA THR A 593 38.25 24.53 -5.04
C THR A 593 37.53 23.38 -5.75
N LEU A 594 36.63 23.65 -6.71
CA LEU A 594 35.95 22.60 -7.50
C LEU A 594 36.91 21.77 -8.36
N ARG A 595 38.00 22.36 -8.85
CA ARG A 595 39.01 21.63 -9.63
C ARG A 595 39.92 20.77 -8.77
N GLN A 596 40.17 21.22 -7.55
CA GLN A 596 41.07 20.54 -6.62
C GLN A 596 40.34 19.56 -5.69
N SER A 597 39.00 19.57 -5.66
CA SER A 597 38.21 18.68 -4.81
C SER A 597 38.25 17.24 -5.31
N ASN A 598 38.35 16.29 -4.37
CA ASN A 598 38.36 14.87 -4.68
C ASN A 598 36.95 14.38 -5.06
N PHE A 599 36.92 13.30 -5.83
CA PHE A 599 35.71 12.54 -6.11
C PHE A 599 35.37 11.65 -4.91
N LEU A 600 34.16 11.79 -4.37
CA LEU A 600 33.72 11.03 -3.19
C LEU A 600 33.31 9.61 -3.58
N CYS A 601 33.70 8.64 -2.75
CA CYS A 601 33.24 7.27 -2.89
C CYS A 601 31.76 7.16 -2.52
N LEU A 602 30.96 6.62 -3.42
CA LEU A 602 29.55 6.31 -3.17
C LEU A 602 29.47 4.90 -2.57
N PRO A 603 29.27 4.74 -1.25
CA PRO A 603 29.06 3.42 -0.67
C PRO A 603 27.72 2.87 -1.16
N LEU A 604 27.72 1.65 -1.68
CA LEU A 604 26.49 0.95 -2.06
C LEU A 604 25.81 0.39 -0.82
N PRO A 605 24.48 0.54 -0.67
CA PRO A 605 23.74 -0.17 0.36
C PRO A 605 23.42 -1.59 -0.12
N GLU A 606 22.84 -2.43 0.74
CA GLU A 606 22.54 -3.82 0.38
C GLU A 606 21.53 -3.94 -0.78
N LYS A 607 20.52 -3.06 -0.83
CA LYS A 607 19.50 -3.03 -1.90
C LYS A 607 18.98 -1.62 -2.13
N VAL A 608 19.15 -1.11 -3.35
CA VAL A 608 18.46 0.10 -3.83
C VAL A 608 17.46 -0.31 -4.89
N HIS A 609 16.21 0.12 -4.74
CA HIS A 609 15.19 -0.07 -5.76
C HIS A 609 14.75 1.28 -6.33
N ARG A 610 14.61 1.32 -7.65
CA ARG A 610 14.07 2.47 -8.37
C ARG A 610 12.55 2.36 -8.41
N ALA A 611 11.85 3.42 -8.02
CA ALA A 611 10.42 3.52 -8.18
C ALA A 611 10.03 3.52 -9.67
N THR A 612 9.10 2.65 -10.05
CA THR A 612 8.58 2.52 -11.41
C THR A 612 7.05 2.54 -11.39
N ALA A 613 6.47 3.12 -12.44
CA ALA A 613 5.04 3.08 -12.70
C ALA A 613 4.79 2.58 -14.12
N THR A 614 3.92 1.57 -14.25
CA THR A 614 3.51 1.02 -15.54
C THR A 614 1.99 1.17 -15.66
N ILE A 615 1.54 1.94 -16.64
CA ILE A 615 0.10 2.05 -16.96
C ILE A 615 -0.30 0.80 -17.73
N ILE A 616 -1.31 0.09 -17.22
CA ILE A 616 -1.93 -1.07 -17.86
C ILE A 616 -3.09 -0.59 -18.73
N GLU A 617 -3.96 0.25 -18.17
CA GLU A 617 -5.04 0.91 -18.91
C GLU A 617 -5.04 2.42 -18.64
N PRO A 618 -5.24 3.26 -19.67
CA PRO A 618 -5.34 2.91 -21.09
C PRO A 618 -4.02 2.39 -21.66
N THR A 619 -4.07 1.51 -22.67
CA THR A 619 -2.86 0.92 -23.29
C THR A 619 -2.14 1.87 -24.26
N GLY A 620 -2.81 2.94 -24.69
CA GLY A 620 -2.26 3.95 -25.62
C GLY A 620 -2.17 3.52 -27.09
N GLU A 621 -2.43 2.25 -27.39
CA GLU A 621 -2.38 1.67 -28.74
C GLU A 621 -3.76 1.58 -29.41
N SER A 622 -4.83 1.90 -28.68
CA SER A 622 -6.18 1.85 -29.24
C SER A 622 -6.44 3.04 -30.18
N ASP A 623 -6.64 2.73 -31.46
CA ASP A 623 -7.11 3.69 -32.47
C ASP A 623 -8.59 4.11 -32.27
N ASN A 624 -9.30 3.48 -31.32
CA ASN A 624 -10.69 3.81 -31.02
C ASN A 624 -10.75 5.00 -30.04
N PRO A 625 -11.18 6.19 -30.49
CA PRO A 625 -11.24 7.35 -29.63
C PRO A 625 -12.42 7.28 -28.65
N LEU A 626 -12.18 7.69 -27.40
CA LEU A 626 -13.22 7.89 -26.39
C LEU A 626 -14.17 9.01 -26.83
N ARG A 627 -15.42 8.64 -27.10
CA ARG A 627 -16.44 9.57 -27.62
C ARG A 627 -17.18 10.29 -26.50
N PHE A 628 -17.14 11.62 -26.48
CA PHE A 628 -17.80 12.42 -25.44
C PHE A 628 -18.73 13.50 -25.97
N THR A 629 -19.67 13.95 -25.17
CA THR A 629 -20.48 15.13 -25.50
C THR A 629 -19.80 16.37 -24.94
N SER A 630 -19.52 17.36 -25.80
CA SER A 630 -18.92 18.64 -25.41
C SER A 630 -19.62 19.28 -24.21
N GLY A 631 -18.86 19.70 -23.20
CA GLY A 631 -19.41 20.31 -21.97
C GLY A 631 -19.83 19.30 -20.88
N LEU A 632 -19.91 18.00 -21.19
CA LEU A 632 -20.07 16.94 -20.20
C LEU A 632 -18.70 16.41 -19.75
N VAL A 633 -18.71 15.79 -18.57
CA VAL A 633 -17.55 15.13 -17.98
C VAL A 633 -17.39 13.75 -18.62
N VAL A 634 -16.15 13.38 -18.93
CA VAL A 634 -15.73 12.06 -19.40
C VAL A 634 -14.95 11.40 -18.28
N ALA A 635 -15.35 10.19 -17.91
CA ALA A 635 -14.54 9.34 -17.06
C ALA A 635 -13.45 8.68 -17.92
N LEU A 636 -12.21 8.76 -17.45
CA LEU A 636 -11.10 7.97 -17.96
C LEU A 636 -10.64 7.05 -16.83
N ASP A 637 -10.74 5.75 -17.08
CA ASP A 637 -10.24 4.73 -16.16
C ASP A 637 -8.73 4.61 -16.35
N VAL A 638 -8.00 4.65 -15.23
CA VAL A 638 -6.55 4.49 -15.24
C VAL A 638 -6.18 3.37 -14.28
N ASP A 639 -5.67 2.28 -14.84
CA ASP A 639 -5.09 1.17 -14.10
C ASP A 639 -3.56 1.22 -14.27
N ALA A 640 -2.83 1.21 -13.17
CA ALA A 640 -1.38 1.27 -13.18
C ALA A 640 -0.77 0.49 -12.02
N THR A 641 0.31 -0.23 -12.31
CA THR A 641 1.14 -0.88 -11.29
C THR A 641 2.24 0.05 -10.84
N LEU A 642 2.36 0.21 -9.52
CA LEU A 642 3.41 0.97 -8.86
C LEU A 642 4.34 0.00 -8.15
N GLU A 643 5.62 0.00 -8.50
CA GLU A 643 6.62 -0.85 -7.86
C GLU A 643 7.65 0.00 -7.11
N HIS A 644 8.06 -0.48 -5.94
CA HIS A 644 9.08 0.15 -5.10
C HIS A 644 8.83 1.62 -4.74
N VAL A 645 7.57 2.04 -4.70
CA VAL A 645 7.15 3.39 -4.29
C VAL A 645 6.88 3.42 -2.78
N GLN A 646 7.57 4.32 -2.07
CA GLN A 646 7.29 4.58 -0.65
C GLN A 646 6.07 5.51 -0.52
N ASP A 647 5.08 5.09 0.26
CA ASP A 647 3.85 5.83 0.56
C ASP A 647 3.16 6.41 -0.70
N PRO A 648 2.63 5.55 -1.59
CA PRO A 648 2.09 5.98 -2.87
C PRO A 648 0.88 6.92 -2.73
N GLN A 649 0.07 6.76 -1.68
CA GLN A 649 -1.14 7.56 -1.44
C GLN A 649 -0.86 9.05 -1.32
N SER A 650 0.29 9.42 -0.78
CA SER A 650 0.62 10.81 -0.49
C SER A 650 1.67 11.41 -1.42
N THR A 651 2.42 10.57 -2.14
CA THR A 651 3.58 10.98 -2.95
C THR A 651 3.35 10.88 -4.45
N VAL A 652 2.40 10.07 -4.89
CA VAL A 652 2.14 9.85 -6.33
C VAL A 652 0.91 10.62 -6.74
N LYS A 653 1.00 11.27 -7.90
CA LYS A 653 -0.14 11.91 -8.53
C LYS A 653 -0.18 11.60 -10.02
N VAL A 654 -1.39 11.64 -10.58
CA VAL A 654 -1.58 11.58 -12.04
C VAL A 654 -1.62 13.00 -12.58
N GLN A 655 -0.78 13.31 -13.55
CA GLN A 655 -0.80 14.53 -14.34
C GLN A 655 -1.48 14.25 -15.67
N VAL A 656 -2.46 15.06 -16.08
CA VAL A 656 -3.05 14.94 -17.42
C VAL A 656 -2.77 16.19 -18.23
N MET A 657 -2.10 16.02 -19.37
CA MET A 657 -1.76 17.11 -20.29
C MET A 657 -2.75 17.16 -21.45
N GLY A 658 -3.51 18.25 -21.54
CA GLY A 658 -4.32 18.58 -22.71
C GLY A 658 -3.50 19.29 -23.80
N MET A 659 -3.96 19.24 -25.06
CA MET A 659 -3.30 19.96 -26.17
C MET A 659 -3.44 21.49 -26.09
N GLU A 660 -4.31 22.04 -25.24
CA GLU A 660 -4.42 23.49 -25.08
C GLU A 660 -3.40 24.02 -24.05
N PRO A 661 -2.57 25.01 -24.39
CA PRO A 661 -1.56 25.59 -23.49
C PRO A 661 -2.14 26.34 -22.26
N ARG A 662 -3.47 26.31 -22.07
CA ARG A 662 -4.20 26.89 -20.93
C ARG A 662 -4.79 25.86 -19.98
N SER A 663 -4.71 24.56 -20.27
CA SER A 663 -5.19 23.55 -19.33
C SER A 663 -4.19 23.41 -18.18
N SER A 664 -4.58 23.86 -16.99
CA SER A 664 -3.83 23.59 -15.78
C SER A 664 -3.71 22.06 -15.58
N PRO A 665 -2.53 21.55 -15.19
CA PRO A 665 -2.35 20.16 -14.84
C PRO A 665 -3.30 19.82 -13.68
N CYS A 666 -4.19 18.84 -13.91
CA CYS A 666 -5.12 18.34 -12.91
C CYS A 666 -4.51 17.13 -12.21
N TRP A 667 -4.67 17.05 -10.90
CA TRP A 667 -4.07 16.04 -10.04
C TRP A 667 -5.14 15.15 -9.41
N ALA A 668 -4.93 13.83 -9.45
CA ALA A 668 -5.70 12.87 -8.65
C ALA A 668 -4.77 12.10 -7.70
N GLY A 669 -5.27 11.79 -6.51
CA GLY A 669 -4.57 10.95 -5.52
C GLY A 669 -4.74 9.46 -5.82
N VAL A 670 -3.81 8.64 -5.34
CA VAL A 670 -3.90 7.17 -5.44
C VAL A 670 -5.06 6.71 -4.56
N GLY A 671 -6.08 6.11 -5.18
CA GLY A 671 -7.35 5.72 -4.55
C GLY A 671 -8.61 6.20 -5.28
N SER A 672 -8.46 7.06 -6.30
CA SER A 672 -9.55 7.42 -7.20
C SER A 672 -9.45 6.58 -8.48
N THR A 673 -10.30 5.56 -8.62
CA THR A 673 -10.38 4.67 -9.79
C THR A 673 -10.77 5.43 -11.07
N TYR A 674 -11.34 6.63 -10.93
CA TYR A 674 -11.92 7.41 -12.01
C TYR A 674 -11.32 8.82 -12.08
N LEU A 675 -10.81 9.20 -13.25
CA LEU A 675 -10.48 10.59 -13.55
C LEU A 675 -11.63 11.25 -14.32
N TYR A 676 -12.19 12.32 -13.77
CA TYR A 676 -13.32 13.04 -14.34
C TYR A 676 -12.86 14.32 -15.07
N TYR A 677 -13.03 14.40 -16.39
CA TYR A 677 -12.60 15.54 -17.20
C TYR A 677 -13.70 16.19 -18.02
N ARG A 678 -13.79 17.52 -18.02
CA ARG A 678 -14.64 18.29 -18.94
C ARG A 678 -13.79 18.80 -20.11
N PHE A 679 -13.99 18.22 -21.30
CA PHE A 679 -13.29 18.63 -22.51
C PHE A 679 -14.14 19.60 -23.35
N ALA A 680 -13.49 20.63 -23.93
CA ALA A 680 -14.05 21.42 -25.02
C ALA A 680 -13.70 20.75 -26.37
N ALA A 681 -14.58 20.86 -27.36
CA ALA A 681 -14.52 20.09 -28.60
C ALA A 681 -13.14 20.15 -29.29
N GLY A 682 -12.51 18.97 -29.49
CA GLY A 682 -11.28 18.82 -30.29
C GLY A 682 -10.01 18.45 -29.51
N THR A 683 -10.08 17.62 -28.47
CA THR A 683 -8.99 17.40 -27.51
C THR A 683 -8.35 16.01 -27.63
N ARG A 684 -7.03 15.93 -27.80
CA ARG A 684 -6.24 14.76 -27.36
C ARG A 684 -5.83 14.97 -25.90
N ALA A 685 -5.78 13.91 -25.11
CA ALA A 685 -5.29 13.93 -23.74
C ALA A 685 -4.11 12.96 -23.60
N CYS A 686 -3.02 13.41 -22.97
CA CYS A 686 -1.97 12.53 -22.48
C CYS A 686 -2.17 12.33 -20.97
N ALA A 687 -2.16 11.08 -20.51
CA ALA A 687 -2.06 10.76 -19.09
C ALA A 687 -0.60 10.50 -18.74
N GLU A 688 -0.10 11.20 -17.73
CA GLU A 688 1.25 11.18 -17.21
C GLU A 688 1.18 10.92 -15.70
N TRP A 689 2.21 10.29 -15.12
CA TRP A 689 2.29 10.12 -13.66
C TRP A 689 3.46 10.92 -13.15
N ASP A 690 3.16 11.80 -12.22
CA ASP A 690 4.07 12.75 -11.63
C ASP A 690 4.15 12.45 -10.15
N ARG A 691 5.34 12.17 -9.64
CA ARG A 691 5.56 12.11 -8.20
C ARG A 691 5.58 13.54 -7.68
N THR A 692 4.73 13.85 -6.71
CA THR A 692 4.80 15.12 -5.98
C THR A 692 4.70 14.87 -4.49
N ARG A 693 5.58 15.47 -3.68
CA ARG A 693 5.19 15.89 -2.33
C ARG A 693 5.93 17.14 -1.89
N SER A 694 5.17 17.99 -1.21
CA SER A 694 5.51 19.20 -0.43
C SER A 694 6.85 19.86 -0.73
N ASN A 695 6.82 20.97 -1.49
CA ASN A 695 7.83 22.02 -1.54
C ASN A 695 9.24 21.62 -1.06
N PRO A 696 10.13 21.13 -1.93
CA PRO A 696 11.47 21.70 -1.87
C PRO A 696 11.32 23.20 -2.20
N PRO A 697 12.11 24.11 -1.63
CA PRO A 697 12.20 25.48 -2.14
C PRO A 697 12.90 25.41 -3.50
N MET A 698 12.18 24.92 -4.51
CA MET A 698 12.45 25.22 -5.90
C MET A 698 11.86 26.62 -6.05
N THR A 699 12.63 27.60 -5.59
CA THR A 699 12.39 29.03 -5.83
C THR A 699 13.63 29.68 -6.43
N ASP A 700 14.62 28.86 -6.80
CA ASP A 700 15.87 29.32 -7.37
C ASP A 700 15.91 29.09 -8.88
N LEU A 701 15.46 30.14 -9.58
CA LEU A 701 15.95 30.58 -10.88
C LEU A 701 15.81 29.61 -12.07
N LEU A 702 14.69 28.91 -12.20
CA LEU A 702 14.34 28.24 -13.47
C LEU A 702 12.93 28.60 -13.95
N PRO A 703 12.77 28.98 -15.24
CA PRO A 703 11.58 28.57 -15.96
C PRO A 703 11.65 27.04 -16.19
N PRO A 704 10.54 26.32 -16.01
CA PRO A 704 10.49 24.87 -16.25
C PRO A 704 10.83 24.50 -17.69
N SER A 705 11.33 23.28 -17.90
CA SER A 705 11.34 22.66 -19.23
C SER A 705 9.89 22.53 -19.72
N GLU A 706 9.64 22.70 -21.03
CA GLU A 706 8.29 22.56 -21.60
C GLU A 706 7.72 21.18 -21.23
N GLY A 707 6.81 21.13 -20.23
CA GLY A 707 6.15 19.92 -19.74
C GLY A 707 6.33 19.60 -18.25
N SER A 708 7.42 20.04 -17.59
CA SER A 708 7.69 19.69 -16.17
C SER A 708 7.23 20.78 -15.20
N ILE A 709 6.38 20.48 -14.22
CA ILE A 709 5.98 21.45 -13.19
C ILE A 709 7.00 21.44 -12.04
N GLU A 710 7.26 22.61 -11.47
CA GLU A 710 8.19 22.82 -10.37
C GLU A 710 7.93 21.86 -9.18
N GLY A 711 8.94 21.07 -8.78
CA GLY A 711 8.86 20.13 -7.66
C GLY A 711 8.29 18.74 -7.95
N THR A 712 8.18 18.34 -9.22
CA THR A 712 7.61 17.04 -9.63
C THR A 712 8.63 16.17 -10.39
N LEU A 713 8.55 14.84 -10.24
CA LEU A 713 9.43 13.89 -10.93
C LEU A 713 8.60 12.84 -11.66
N LEU A 714 8.74 12.80 -12.99
CA LEU A 714 8.14 11.77 -13.83
C LEU A 714 8.84 10.42 -13.62
N PHE A 715 8.09 9.37 -13.31
CA PHE A 715 8.64 8.02 -13.07
C PHE A 715 7.89 6.89 -13.78
N GLY A 716 6.93 7.21 -14.65
CA GLY A 716 6.26 6.29 -15.57
C GLY A 716 6.33 6.78 -17.02
N LYS A 717 6.11 5.88 -17.99
CA LYS A 717 6.01 6.27 -19.40
C LYS A 717 4.65 6.94 -19.66
N PRO A 718 4.59 8.08 -20.37
CA PRO A 718 3.33 8.74 -20.68
C PRO A 718 2.51 7.93 -21.68
N VAL A 719 1.19 7.88 -21.48
CA VAL A 719 0.26 7.19 -22.37
C VAL A 719 -0.61 8.21 -23.10
N LYS A 720 -0.73 8.03 -24.42
CA LYS A 720 -1.57 8.88 -25.27
C LYS A 720 -2.98 8.31 -25.36
N VAL A 721 -3.98 9.14 -25.08
CA VAL A 721 -5.39 8.76 -25.16
C VAL A 721 -6.09 9.60 -26.21
N TYR A 722 -6.69 8.93 -27.19
CA TYR A 722 -7.49 9.60 -28.21
C TYR A 722 -8.90 9.84 -27.67
N ILE A 723 -9.32 11.11 -27.65
CA ILE A 723 -10.64 11.52 -27.19
C ILE A 723 -11.28 12.32 -28.34
N MET A 724 -12.56 12.08 -28.65
CA MET A 724 -13.26 12.78 -29.72
C MET A 724 -14.68 13.20 -29.31
N PRO A 725 -15.18 14.38 -29.70
CA PRO A 725 -16.57 14.72 -29.47
C PRO A 725 -17.50 13.83 -30.32
N LYS A 726 -18.63 13.42 -29.74
CA LYS A 726 -19.72 12.75 -30.45
C LYS A 726 -20.23 13.71 -31.55
N PRO A 727 -20.42 13.24 -32.79
CA PRO A 727 -21.03 14.07 -33.81
C PRO A 727 -22.42 14.49 -33.33
N ALA A 728 -22.74 15.77 -33.44
CA ALA A 728 -24.08 16.26 -33.17
C ALA A 728 -25.05 15.46 -34.05
N ARG A 729 -26.04 14.79 -33.43
CA ARG A 729 -27.18 14.24 -34.18
C ARG A 729 -27.82 15.42 -34.91
N ARG A 730 -27.69 15.44 -36.23
CA ARG A 730 -28.36 16.41 -37.10
C ARG A 730 -29.86 16.20 -37.08
#